data_AF-A0A6M1YXN8-F1
#
_entry.id   AF-A0A6M1YXN8-F1
#
_cell.length_a   1.000
_cell.length_b   1.000
_cell.length_c   1.000
_cell.angle_alpha   90.00
_cell.angle_beta   90.00
_cell.angle_gamma   90.00
#
_symmetry.space_group_name_H-M   'P 1'
#
loop_
_entity.id
_entity.type
_entity.pdbx_description
1 polymer ?
#
loop_
_entity_poly.entity_id
_entity_poly.type
_entity_poly.pdbx_seq_one_letter_code
_entity_poly.pdbx_strand_id
1 'polypeptide(L)'
;TLIEIYGKESGKLGISLSEDSKILSQGTVLFKATNKMHSYGHIVSRGSVHIDIGLEKEGQFVLTRNITAKDLTLNGNEFNDTFYFDCPQRCKIIGGAGQNTLIAANLSNKFEIKDVNSGLLNNEITFSQIQNLKGSNYNDDIFIFSLKGKVDGKVDGNGGKNTLKAPSHDNLWVITSEDTGYIRGIVNFRNIQNLFGNDKNDTFRFKEDSKINGVINGFKGYNVLDYSAFDTDLTLDLHKVENIHEVIGANNHKNILIGPEDVNIWKITDCNKGQVGAIKFDHFQSLVGSGINDVFYIEANGRLDGEINGSGGDNSLFASNRKNIWYITGANRGFIENILTFSNIQNLYGNENEDIFKFTNYAFISGKIDGKSNLNNILDFSKHTSIVSIDLNKIDNIQKIIGGGKTTLKGKDSDNTWDIIAENAGLLNKAIAFLNIENIVGGSKKDIFAIQKEGSMGYIDGSNGDNTLQSPQMDNIWNLYALNEGVLNDLKFKNISNLKGSTNKDSFYFEKEAKISGKIDGGLGKDNIMDFSKQIAPVSLDLNRIENVSTIIGGKNTDTLIGRDENNIWLFSSFNEGHVQDVDFIGFENIKGGKQSDVFVFRDNSGVSGVIDGGNDGIALNILDYSLCTKPISADIYSGESANTLSTCNIQATVLPNFKSTKKNHMASGLEIPLKQTQFDVDYYEDNFVKFFESSPNLKYDFGSEKFRFPIYVTNTKNGPIYVYRASSPFVITNRTAKAIYINSTLSPYLADNRVADAWVRMKNNLLTTINNQKLAIRGNLDQIHAVYEREESGFDQPNVRIVPQNIKDKSIKQRPRPLHYYSKN
;
A
#
# COMPACT_ATOMS: atom_id res chain seq x y z
N THR A 1 67.49 -43.56 -50.76
CA THR A 1 67.42 -43.23 -52.20
C THR A 1 66.44 -42.08 -52.37
N LEU A 2 66.77 -41.11 -53.22
CA LEU A 2 65.87 -40.02 -53.63
C LEU A 2 64.91 -40.54 -54.71
N ILE A 3 63.62 -40.24 -54.60
CA ILE A 3 62.61 -40.50 -55.64
C ILE A 3 62.12 -39.16 -56.16
N GLU A 4 62.27 -38.90 -57.45
CA GLU A 4 61.70 -37.72 -58.11
C GLU A 4 60.57 -38.12 -59.06
N ILE A 5 59.42 -37.45 -58.95
CA ILE A 5 58.23 -37.71 -59.77
C ILE A 5 57.85 -36.40 -60.47
N TYR A 6 57.89 -36.44 -61.80
CA TYR A 6 57.58 -35.29 -62.65
C TYR A 6 56.23 -35.47 -63.33
N GLY A 7 55.30 -34.56 -63.07
CA GLY A 7 54.06 -34.42 -63.85
C GLY A 7 54.21 -33.28 -64.86
N LYS A 8 54.47 -33.62 -66.13
CA LYS A 8 54.78 -32.66 -67.20
C LYS A 8 53.77 -32.83 -68.34
N GLU A 9 52.87 -31.85 -68.53
CA GLU A 9 52.33 -31.45 -69.84
C GLU A 9 51.32 -30.28 -69.75
N SER A 10 51.34 -29.40 -70.74
CA SER A 10 50.31 -28.37 -70.94
C SER A 10 49.03 -29.02 -71.47
N GLY A 11 47.97 -29.06 -70.65
CA GLY A 11 46.62 -29.43 -71.09
C GLY A 11 46.04 -30.73 -70.53
N LYS A 12 46.79 -31.52 -69.75
CA LYS A 12 46.27 -32.67 -68.96
C LYS A 12 46.81 -32.65 -67.51
N LEU A 13 46.13 -33.41 -66.62
CA LEU A 13 46.32 -33.45 -65.16
C LEU A 13 47.81 -33.54 -64.79
N GLY A 14 48.29 -32.70 -63.86
CA GLY A 14 49.68 -32.74 -63.39
C GLY A 14 50.03 -34.10 -62.77
N ILE A 15 49.97 -34.24 -61.44
CA ILE A 15 50.16 -35.51 -60.74
C ILE A 15 48.81 -35.90 -60.13
N SER A 16 48.27 -37.06 -60.46
CA SER A 16 47.03 -37.55 -59.85
C SER A 16 47.24 -38.97 -59.35
N LEU A 17 47.18 -39.17 -58.03
CA LEU A 17 47.28 -40.48 -57.40
C LEU A 17 45.88 -40.95 -57.07
N SER A 18 45.42 -42.04 -57.69
CA SER A 18 44.14 -42.68 -57.36
C SER A 18 44.14 -43.25 -55.94
N GLU A 19 42.97 -43.58 -55.40
CA GLU A 19 42.83 -44.16 -54.04
C GLU A 19 43.65 -45.44 -53.82
N ASP A 20 43.81 -46.25 -54.86
CA ASP A 20 44.58 -47.50 -54.81
C ASP A 20 46.09 -47.30 -54.93
N SER A 21 46.54 -46.09 -55.27
CA SER A 21 47.96 -45.78 -55.44
C SER A 21 48.70 -45.80 -54.10
N LYS A 22 49.85 -46.49 -54.04
CA LYS A 22 50.74 -46.52 -52.87
C LYS A 22 52.17 -46.16 -53.27
N ILE A 23 52.71 -45.12 -52.64
CA ILE A 23 54.12 -44.72 -52.76
C ILE A 23 54.80 -44.98 -51.42
N LEU A 24 55.71 -45.95 -51.38
CA LEU A 24 56.46 -46.34 -50.19
C LEU A 24 57.95 -46.06 -50.39
N SER A 25 58.55 -45.24 -49.52
CA SER A 25 59.97 -44.88 -49.62
C SER A 25 60.70 -44.93 -48.28
N GLN A 26 61.98 -45.31 -48.30
CA GLN A 26 62.88 -45.20 -47.15
C GLN A 26 63.65 -43.86 -47.13
N GLY A 27 63.58 -43.07 -48.21
CA GLY A 27 64.29 -41.79 -48.36
C GLY A 27 63.40 -40.67 -48.91
N THR A 28 63.99 -39.53 -49.25
CA THR A 28 63.24 -38.34 -49.69
C THR A 28 62.44 -38.60 -50.98
N VAL A 29 61.21 -38.07 -51.04
CA VAL A 29 60.36 -38.08 -52.24
C VAL A 29 60.09 -36.64 -52.67
N LEU A 30 60.34 -36.32 -53.94
CA LEU A 30 60.15 -35.00 -54.53
C LEU A 30 59.13 -35.10 -55.67
N PHE A 31 58.00 -34.44 -55.52
CA PHE A 31 56.98 -34.30 -56.55
C PHE A 31 57.14 -32.93 -57.21
N LYS A 32 57.18 -32.89 -58.55
CA LYS A 32 57.23 -31.67 -59.35
C LYS A 32 56.11 -31.68 -60.38
N ALA A 33 55.10 -30.86 -60.17
CA ALA A 33 53.94 -30.72 -61.04
C ALA A 33 53.91 -29.35 -61.71
N THR A 34 53.68 -29.32 -63.03
CA THR A 34 53.54 -28.05 -63.77
C THR A 34 52.31 -27.24 -63.35
N ASN A 35 51.26 -27.90 -62.86
CA ASN A 35 50.01 -27.27 -62.42
C ASN A 35 49.39 -28.00 -61.21
N LYS A 36 48.72 -29.15 -61.39
CA LYS A 36 47.96 -29.79 -60.29
C LYS A 36 48.68 -30.97 -59.66
N MET A 37 48.50 -31.17 -58.36
CA MET A 37 48.70 -32.46 -57.70
C MET A 37 47.46 -32.83 -56.88
N HIS A 38 46.78 -33.90 -57.27
CA HIS A 38 45.68 -34.49 -56.50
C HIS A 38 46.15 -35.81 -55.88
N SER A 39 46.11 -35.91 -54.56
CA SER A 39 46.54 -37.11 -53.83
C SER A 39 45.37 -37.78 -53.13
N TYR A 40 44.80 -38.80 -53.79
CA TYR A 40 43.80 -39.69 -53.20
C TYR A 40 44.42 -40.98 -52.61
N GLY A 41 45.64 -41.32 -53.03
CA GLY A 41 46.37 -42.51 -52.60
C GLY A 41 47.20 -42.35 -51.32
N HIS A 42 47.90 -43.40 -50.91
CA HIS A 42 48.76 -43.43 -49.73
C HIS A 42 50.23 -43.12 -50.06
N ILE A 43 50.77 -42.06 -49.45
CA ILE A 43 52.21 -41.74 -49.53
C ILE A 43 52.82 -41.94 -48.15
N VAL A 44 53.77 -42.87 -48.04
CA VAL A 44 54.52 -43.15 -46.81
C VAL A 44 56.01 -43.11 -47.09
N SER A 45 56.72 -42.19 -46.44
CA SER A 45 58.17 -42.08 -46.49
C SER A 45 58.77 -42.03 -45.09
N ARG A 46 59.89 -42.74 -44.87
CA ARG A 46 60.73 -42.50 -43.68
C ARG A 46 61.61 -41.25 -43.79
N GLY A 47 61.75 -40.70 -45.00
CA GLY A 47 62.41 -39.42 -45.28
C GLY A 47 61.42 -38.25 -45.39
N SER A 48 61.89 -37.13 -45.93
CA SER A 48 61.05 -35.95 -46.19
C SER A 48 60.28 -36.08 -47.50
N VAL A 49 59.14 -35.42 -47.60
CA VAL A 49 58.35 -35.29 -48.84
C VAL A 49 58.30 -33.81 -49.21
N HIS A 50 58.69 -33.51 -50.44
CA HIS A 50 58.63 -32.17 -51.02
C HIS A 50 57.69 -32.20 -52.23
N ILE A 51 56.78 -31.22 -52.30
CA ILE A 51 55.79 -31.10 -53.37
C ILE A 51 55.89 -29.69 -53.94
N ASP A 52 56.37 -29.60 -55.17
CA ASP A 52 56.40 -28.36 -55.94
C ASP A 52 55.25 -28.41 -56.96
N ILE A 53 54.31 -27.47 -56.83
CA ILE A 53 53.26 -27.22 -57.82
C ILE A 53 53.52 -25.88 -58.52
N GLY A 54 52.71 -25.50 -59.49
CA GLY A 54 52.78 -24.14 -60.02
C GLY A 54 54.07 -23.79 -60.77
N LEU A 55 54.73 -24.77 -61.41
CA LEU A 55 56.02 -24.50 -62.07
C LEU A 55 55.92 -23.70 -63.37
N GLU A 56 54.79 -23.79 -64.08
CA GLU A 56 54.60 -23.13 -65.39
C GLU A 56 53.32 -22.27 -65.48
N LYS A 57 52.38 -22.45 -64.54
CA LYS A 57 51.08 -21.76 -64.46
C LYS A 57 50.45 -22.02 -63.09
N GLU A 58 49.33 -21.36 -62.77
CA GLU A 58 48.57 -21.52 -61.52
C GLU A 58 48.40 -22.99 -61.12
N GLY A 59 48.87 -23.34 -59.92
CA GLY A 59 48.88 -24.69 -59.39
C GLY A 59 47.74 -24.98 -58.42
N GLN A 60 47.40 -26.26 -58.32
CA GLN A 60 46.39 -26.74 -57.38
C GLN A 60 46.85 -28.01 -56.68
N PHE A 61 46.99 -27.96 -55.36
CA PHE A 61 47.20 -29.12 -54.52
C PHE A 61 45.90 -29.52 -53.82
N VAL A 62 45.53 -30.80 -53.93
CA VAL A 62 44.37 -31.39 -53.23
C VAL A 62 44.83 -32.61 -52.47
N LEU A 63 44.61 -32.60 -51.15
CA LEU A 63 44.91 -33.74 -50.28
C LEU A 63 43.64 -34.30 -49.65
N THR A 64 43.33 -35.58 -49.93
CA THR A 64 42.18 -36.26 -49.30
C THR A 64 42.59 -37.37 -48.33
N ARG A 65 43.84 -37.83 -48.37
CA ARG A 65 44.42 -38.77 -47.40
C ARG A 65 45.76 -38.26 -46.88
N ASN A 66 46.07 -38.52 -45.62
CA ASN A 66 47.29 -38.02 -44.99
C ASN A 66 48.57 -38.60 -45.63
N ILE A 67 49.60 -37.78 -45.70
CA ILE A 67 50.95 -38.16 -46.11
C ILE A 67 51.78 -38.36 -44.85
N THR A 68 52.35 -39.56 -44.70
CA THR A 68 53.25 -39.88 -43.59
C THR A 68 54.68 -39.67 -44.05
N ALA A 69 55.36 -38.66 -43.49
CA ALA A 69 56.74 -38.31 -43.79
C ALA A 69 57.44 -37.75 -42.54
N LYS A 70 58.78 -37.72 -42.54
CA LYS A 70 59.54 -37.02 -41.49
C LYS A 70 59.20 -35.52 -41.51
N ASP A 71 59.24 -34.92 -42.70
CA ASP A 71 58.85 -33.54 -42.96
C ASP A 71 58.02 -33.52 -44.26
N LEU A 72 57.00 -32.67 -44.33
CA LEU A 72 56.23 -32.43 -45.55
C LEU A 72 56.26 -30.94 -45.87
N THR A 73 56.79 -30.58 -47.03
CA THR A 73 56.83 -29.19 -47.54
C THR A 73 56.14 -29.10 -48.89
N LEU A 74 55.27 -28.10 -49.05
CA LEU A 74 54.59 -27.76 -50.29
C LEU A 74 55.01 -26.35 -50.76
N ASN A 75 55.38 -26.21 -52.02
CA ASN A 75 55.80 -24.95 -52.63
C ASN A 75 54.92 -24.61 -53.85
N GLY A 76 54.37 -23.39 -53.89
CA GLY A 76 53.57 -22.88 -55.02
C GLY A 76 54.38 -22.25 -56.16
N ASN A 77 55.54 -21.67 -55.83
CA ASN A 77 56.42 -20.96 -56.78
C ASN A 77 55.87 -19.59 -57.22
N GLU A 78 55.79 -19.30 -58.52
CA GLU A 78 55.61 -17.91 -59.01
C GLU A 78 54.14 -17.50 -59.23
N PHE A 79 53.22 -18.46 -59.37
CA PHE A 79 51.85 -18.21 -59.81
C PHE A 79 50.85 -18.15 -58.64
N ASN A 80 49.56 -17.94 -58.94
CA ASN A 80 48.50 -17.97 -57.94
C ASN A 80 48.12 -19.42 -57.66
N ASP A 81 48.63 -19.98 -56.56
CA ASP A 81 48.42 -21.39 -56.25
C ASP A 81 47.34 -21.61 -55.20
N THR A 82 46.65 -22.74 -55.29
CA THR A 82 45.63 -23.16 -54.33
C THR A 82 46.05 -24.44 -53.62
N PHE A 83 46.04 -24.40 -52.29
CA PHE A 83 46.28 -25.57 -51.43
C PHE A 83 44.97 -25.93 -50.71
N TYR A 84 44.43 -27.11 -51.00
CA TYR A 84 43.21 -27.64 -50.40
C TYR A 84 43.51 -28.92 -49.61
N PHE A 85 43.13 -28.91 -48.33
CA PHE A 85 43.26 -30.04 -47.43
C PHE A 85 41.87 -30.51 -47.04
N ASP A 86 41.50 -31.74 -47.38
CA ASP A 86 40.25 -32.38 -46.96
C ASP A 86 40.47 -33.33 -45.77
N CYS A 87 41.71 -33.40 -45.26
CA CYS A 87 42.07 -34.16 -44.06
C CYS A 87 43.15 -33.43 -43.24
N PRO A 88 43.25 -33.71 -41.91
CA PRO A 88 44.32 -33.18 -41.07
C PRO A 88 45.70 -33.59 -41.58
N GLN A 89 46.65 -32.65 -41.59
CA GLN A 89 47.99 -32.88 -42.11
C GLN A 89 48.99 -31.94 -41.45
N ARG A 90 50.01 -32.49 -40.80
CA ARG A 90 51.18 -31.68 -40.42
C ARG A 90 52.03 -31.41 -41.66
N CYS A 91 52.18 -30.14 -42.02
CA CYS A 91 53.04 -29.73 -43.15
C CYS A 91 53.45 -28.26 -43.08
N LYS A 92 54.42 -27.90 -43.93
CA LYS A 92 54.80 -26.53 -44.23
C LYS A 92 54.37 -26.16 -45.64
N ILE A 93 53.70 -25.03 -45.79
CA ILE A 93 53.29 -24.46 -47.08
C ILE A 93 54.05 -23.16 -47.32
N ILE A 94 54.61 -23.02 -48.51
CA ILE A 94 55.25 -21.81 -49.00
C ILE A 94 54.56 -21.45 -50.31
N GLY A 95 53.68 -20.45 -50.28
CA GLY A 95 52.93 -20.04 -51.47
C GLY A 95 53.85 -19.55 -52.59
N GLY A 96 54.73 -18.60 -52.27
CA GLY A 96 55.65 -17.97 -53.23
C GLY A 96 55.14 -16.61 -53.71
N ALA A 97 55.52 -16.19 -54.91
CA ALA A 97 55.38 -14.80 -55.36
C ALA A 97 53.94 -14.38 -55.72
N GLY A 98 53.09 -15.33 -56.15
CA GLY A 98 51.71 -15.04 -56.55
C GLY A 98 50.73 -14.83 -55.38
N GLN A 99 49.46 -14.67 -55.74
CA GLN A 99 48.32 -14.53 -54.81
C GLN A 99 47.77 -15.90 -54.48
N ASN A 100 48.27 -16.50 -53.41
CA ASN A 100 48.02 -17.88 -53.05
C ASN A 100 46.83 -18.04 -52.12
N THR A 101 46.15 -19.17 -52.24
CA THR A 101 44.93 -19.52 -51.48
C THR A 101 45.12 -20.79 -50.68
N LEU A 102 44.84 -20.73 -49.37
CA LEU A 102 44.72 -21.91 -48.51
C LEU A 102 43.25 -22.15 -48.18
N ILE A 103 42.74 -23.32 -48.55
CA ILE A 103 41.38 -23.77 -48.27
C ILE A 103 41.47 -24.87 -47.22
N ALA A 104 40.83 -24.66 -46.08
CA ALA A 104 40.81 -25.63 -44.99
C ALA A 104 39.80 -26.77 -45.22
N ALA A 105 39.93 -27.81 -44.40
CA ALA A 105 39.08 -28.99 -44.45
C ALA A 105 37.64 -28.66 -44.03
N ASN A 106 36.71 -29.54 -44.39
CA ASN A 106 35.31 -29.46 -43.97
C ASN A 106 35.11 -29.86 -42.48
N LEU A 107 35.88 -29.23 -41.60
CA LEU A 107 35.88 -29.34 -40.13
C LEU A 107 35.81 -27.92 -39.55
N SER A 108 35.65 -27.78 -38.23
CA SER A 108 35.92 -26.49 -37.58
C SER A 108 37.41 -26.20 -37.61
N ASN A 109 37.80 -25.07 -38.19
CA ASN A 109 39.20 -24.70 -38.32
C ASN A 109 39.57 -23.47 -37.51
N LYS A 110 40.83 -23.43 -37.08
CA LYS A 110 41.46 -22.29 -36.43
C LYS A 110 42.67 -21.83 -37.25
N PHE A 111 42.56 -20.65 -37.84
CA PHE A 111 43.65 -19.94 -38.48
C PHE A 111 44.27 -18.96 -37.48
N GLU A 112 45.57 -19.08 -37.22
CA GLU A 112 46.35 -18.10 -36.45
C GLU A 112 47.32 -17.39 -37.39
N ILE A 113 46.98 -16.16 -37.78
CA ILE A 113 47.78 -15.32 -38.67
C ILE A 113 48.82 -14.60 -37.80
N LYS A 114 50.08 -14.99 -37.91
CA LYS A 114 51.17 -14.56 -37.00
C LYS A 114 51.98 -13.40 -37.56
N ASP A 115 52.11 -13.35 -38.87
CA ASP A 115 52.85 -12.31 -39.62
C ASP A 115 52.15 -12.08 -40.97
N VAL A 116 52.71 -11.21 -41.81
CA VAL A 116 52.19 -10.92 -43.16
C VAL A 116 52.11 -12.22 -43.98
N ASN A 117 50.90 -12.55 -44.42
CA ASN A 117 50.59 -13.71 -45.26
C ASN A 117 51.11 -15.04 -44.69
N SER A 118 51.25 -15.14 -43.36
CA SER A 118 51.93 -16.27 -42.71
C SER A 118 51.30 -16.63 -41.36
N GLY A 119 51.28 -17.93 -41.02
CA GLY A 119 50.59 -18.38 -39.82
C GLY A 119 50.50 -19.89 -39.64
N LEU A 120 49.55 -20.29 -38.80
CA LEU A 120 49.19 -21.68 -38.52
C LEU A 120 47.73 -21.95 -38.88
N LEU A 121 47.44 -23.14 -39.39
CA LEU A 121 46.10 -23.70 -39.48
C LEU A 121 46.06 -24.95 -38.59
N ASN A 122 45.14 -24.96 -37.62
CA ASN A 122 44.89 -26.04 -36.65
C ASN A 122 46.12 -26.49 -35.85
N ASN A 123 47.14 -25.63 -35.70
CA ASN A 123 48.46 -25.98 -35.11
C ASN A 123 49.22 -27.12 -35.83
N GLU A 124 48.78 -27.51 -37.02
CA GLU A 124 49.35 -28.62 -37.80
C GLU A 124 50.03 -28.10 -39.07
N ILE A 125 49.39 -27.16 -39.77
CA ILE A 125 49.88 -26.60 -41.03
C ILE A 125 50.53 -25.25 -40.73
N THR A 126 51.83 -25.11 -41.00
CA THR A 126 52.49 -23.81 -41.03
C THR A 126 52.46 -23.27 -42.44
N PHE A 127 51.94 -22.06 -42.65
CA PHE A 127 51.88 -21.44 -43.97
C PHE A 127 52.64 -20.13 -44.02
N SER A 128 53.18 -19.80 -45.18
CA SER A 128 53.84 -18.53 -45.48
C SER A 128 53.59 -18.13 -46.92
N GLN A 129 53.58 -16.81 -47.19
CA GLN A 129 53.26 -16.25 -48.50
C GLN A 129 51.88 -16.70 -49.04
N ILE A 130 50.88 -16.78 -48.16
CA ILE A 130 49.47 -17.07 -48.49
C ILE A 130 48.61 -15.84 -48.20
N GLN A 131 48.00 -15.27 -49.24
CA GLN A 131 47.24 -14.03 -49.19
C GLN A 131 45.74 -14.26 -48.97
N ASN A 132 45.21 -15.41 -49.40
CA ASN A 132 43.80 -15.75 -49.28
C ASN A 132 43.59 -16.97 -48.38
N LEU A 133 42.67 -16.85 -47.42
CA LEU A 133 42.30 -17.93 -46.51
C LEU A 133 40.82 -18.23 -46.69
N LYS A 134 40.48 -19.50 -46.87
CA LYS A 134 39.10 -19.97 -46.98
C LYS A 134 38.80 -21.02 -45.93
N GLY A 135 37.72 -20.80 -45.18
CA GLY A 135 37.17 -21.74 -44.22
C GLY A 135 36.47 -22.93 -44.88
N SER A 136 35.78 -23.69 -44.04
CA SER A 136 35.02 -24.88 -44.37
C SER A 136 33.72 -24.54 -45.12
N ASN A 137 33.06 -25.54 -45.70
CA ASN A 137 31.75 -25.33 -46.34
C ASN A 137 30.56 -25.36 -45.37
N TYR A 138 30.74 -25.83 -44.14
CA TYR A 138 29.61 -26.18 -43.26
C TYR A 138 29.81 -25.88 -41.77
N ASN A 139 31.06 -25.77 -41.31
CA ASN A 139 31.39 -25.64 -39.89
C ASN A 139 31.91 -24.25 -39.58
N ASP A 140 31.90 -23.91 -38.30
CA ASP A 140 32.39 -22.63 -37.80
C ASP A 140 33.92 -22.60 -37.83
N ASP A 141 34.47 -21.56 -38.43
CA ASP A 141 35.90 -21.30 -38.49
C ASP A 141 36.28 -20.03 -37.71
N ILE A 142 37.47 -20.05 -37.13
CA ILE A 142 38.02 -18.96 -36.33
C ILE A 142 39.31 -18.45 -36.97
N PHE A 143 39.35 -17.16 -37.29
CA PHE A 143 40.52 -16.46 -37.83
C PHE A 143 41.05 -15.49 -36.77
N ILE A 144 42.27 -15.70 -36.30
CA ILE A 144 42.89 -14.90 -35.23
C ILE A 144 44.13 -14.20 -35.78
N PHE A 145 44.11 -12.87 -35.75
CA PHE A 145 45.26 -12.05 -36.12
C PHE A 145 46.11 -11.74 -34.89
N SER A 146 47.39 -12.12 -34.93
CA SER A 146 48.38 -11.69 -33.94
C SER A 146 48.81 -10.25 -34.19
N LEU A 147 49.61 -9.64 -33.30
CA LEU A 147 50.05 -8.25 -33.43
C LEU A 147 50.65 -7.88 -34.81
N LYS A 148 51.38 -8.79 -35.46
CA LYS A 148 51.93 -8.57 -36.82
C LYS A 148 51.12 -9.24 -37.94
N GLY A 149 50.06 -9.95 -37.57
CA GLY A 149 49.24 -10.68 -38.51
C GLY A 149 48.57 -9.75 -39.51
N LYS A 150 48.69 -10.07 -40.78
CA LYS A 150 48.05 -9.36 -41.89
C LYS A 150 47.88 -10.33 -43.05
N VAL A 151 46.80 -10.20 -43.82
CA VAL A 151 46.70 -10.85 -45.13
C VAL A 151 46.39 -9.80 -46.18
N ASP A 152 47.14 -9.81 -47.28
CA ASP A 152 46.95 -8.81 -48.35
C ASP A 152 45.72 -9.12 -49.23
N GLY A 153 45.28 -10.37 -49.23
CA GLY A 153 44.08 -10.82 -49.94
C GLY A 153 42.84 -10.81 -49.04
N LYS A 154 42.14 -11.94 -49.00
CA LYS A 154 40.84 -12.07 -48.34
C LYS A 154 40.75 -13.26 -47.39
N VAL A 155 40.05 -13.06 -46.27
CA VAL A 155 39.49 -14.13 -45.44
C VAL A 155 38.04 -14.39 -45.87
N ASP A 156 37.73 -15.62 -46.26
CA ASP A 156 36.39 -16.08 -46.56
C ASP A 156 36.01 -17.20 -45.57
N GLY A 157 35.11 -16.91 -44.64
CA GLY A 157 34.58 -17.93 -43.74
C GLY A 157 33.78 -19.02 -44.47
N ASN A 158 33.25 -18.69 -45.66
CA ASN A 158 32.46 -19.58 -46.51
C ASN A 158 31.16 -20.05 -45.86
N GLY A 159 31.07 -21.27 -45.31
CA GLY A 159 29.87 -21.76 -44.60
C GLY A 159 30.00 -21.62 -43.07
N GLY A 160 28.98 -22.01 -42.31
CA GLY A 160 29.01 -21.96 -40.83
C GLY A 160 28.89 -20.54 -40.25
N LYS A 161 29.09 -20.41 -38.93
CA LYS A 161 29.14 -19.15 -38.16
C LYS A 161 30.58 -18.80 -37.82
N ASN A 162 31.19 -17.97 -38.65
CA ASN A 162 32.62 -17.72 -38.58
C ASN A 162 32.97 -16.55 -37.68
N THR A 163 34.15 -16.63 -37.07
CA THR A 163 34.66 -15.61 -36.13
C THR A 163 35.97 -15.03 -36.64
N LEU A 164 36.06 -13.70 -36.68
CA LEU A 164 37.32 -13.00 -36.93
C LEU A 164 37.70 -12.20 -35.70
N LYS A 165 38.90 -12.47 -35.18
CA LYS A 165 39.51 -11.77 -34.05
C LYS A 165 40.63 -10.86 -34.54
N ALA A 166 40.50 -9.57 -34.27
CA ALA A 166 41.48 -8.55 -34.64
C ALA A 166 42.78 -8.62 -33.82
N PRO A 167 43.88 -8.04 -34.33
CA PRO A 167 45.11 -7.88 -33.57
C PRO A 167 44.98 -6.80 -32.49
N SER A 168 45.94 -6.82 -31.54
CA SER A 168 46.04 -5.88 -30.41
C SER A 168 46.41 -4.44 -30.82
N HIS A 169 45.57 -3.78 -31.61
CA HIS A 169 45.69 -2.40 -32.09
C HIS A 169 44.37 -1.66 -31.94
N ASP A 170 44.41 -0.33 -32.05
CA ASP A 170 43.18 0.39 -32.37
C ASP A 170 42.72 -0.02 -33.77
N ASN A 171 41.56 -0.66 -33.88
CA ASN A 171 41.06 -1.16 -35.15
C ASN A 171 39.84 -0.38 -35.62
N LEU A 172 39.87 0.01 -36.90
CA LEU A 172 38.70 0.47 -37.63
C LEU A 172 38.18 -0.68 -38.51
N TRP A 173 37.06 -1.23 -38.09
CA TRP A 173 36.27 -2.18 -38.85
C TRP A 173 35.28 -1.41 -39.72
N VAL A 174 35.23 -1.72 -41.01
CA VAL A 174 34.26 -1.14 -41.93
C VAL A 174 33.45 -2.28 -42.53
N ILE A 175 32.18 -2.35 -42.13
CA ILE A 175 31.21 -3.34 -42.58
C ILE A 175 30.53 -2.76 -43.82
N THR A 176 30.61 -3.48 -44.94
CA THR A 176 30.21 -2.97 -46.26
C THR A 176 28.97 -3.64 -46.83
N SER A 177 28.66 -4.85 -46.35
CA SER A 177 27.45 -5.59 -46.68
C SER A 177 27.25 -6.68 -45.62
N GLU A 178 26.24 -7.53 -45.76
CA GLU A 178 26.00 -8.68 -44.86
C GLU A 178 27.28 -9.51 -44.65
N ASP A 179 27.66 -9.66 -43.37
CA ASP A 179 28.78 -10.48 -42.89
C ASP A 179 30.13 -10.24 -43.63
N THR A 180 30.32 -9.03 -44.15
CA THR A 180 31.41 -8.68 -45.08
C THR A 180 31.94 -7.28 -44.81
N GLY A 181 33.26 -7.12 -44.89
CA GLY A 181 33.91 -5.85 -44.64
C GLY A 181 35.42 -5.95 -44.66
N TYR A 182 36.07 -5.01 -43.97
CA TYR A 182 37.51 -5.04 -43.77
C TYR A 182 37.92 -4.41 -42.45
N ILE A 183 39.09 -4.80 -41.96
CA ILE A 183 39.84 -4.03 -40.95
C ILE A 183 40.90 -3.23 -41.69
N ARG A 184 40.88 -1.90 -41.53
CA ARG A 184 41.74 -0.99 -42.30
C ARG A 184 43.22 -1.37 -42.18
N GLY A 185 43.83 -1.74 -43.30
CA GLY A 185 45.26 -2.09 -43.38
C GLY A 185 45.62 -3.51 -42.89
N ILE A 186 44.65 -4.32 -42.47
CA ILE A 186 44.89 -5.66 -41.91
C ILE A 186 44.32 -6.78 -42.79
N VAL A 187 43.01 -6.73 -43.11
CA VAL A 187 42.33 -7.84 -43.81
C VAL A 187 41.01 -7.39 -44.44
N ASN A 188 40.71 -7.90 -45.63
CA ASN A 188 39.35 -7.93 -46.18
C ASN A 188 38.68 -9.26 -45.81
N PHE A 189 37.41 -9.24 -45.41
CA PHE A 189 36.69 -10.44 -44.99
C PHE A 189 35.30 -10.56 -45.65
N ARG A 190 34.80 -11.79 -45.78
CA ARG A 190 33.38 -12.09 -46.07
C ARG A 190 32.93 -13.35 -45.35
N ASN A 191 31.61 -13.52 -45.25
CA ASN A 191 30.99 -14.65 -44.59
C ASN A 191 31.48 -14.82 -43.14
N ILE A 192 31.69 -13.70 -42.43
CA ILE A 192 32.09 -13.64 -41.02
C ILE A 192 30.96 -13.04 -40.20
N GLN A 193 30.32 -13.87 -39.36
CA GLN A 193 29.18 -13.49 -38.54
C GLN A 193 29.59 -12.90 -37.19
N ASN A 194 30.75 -13.26 -36.65
CA ASN A 194 31.19 -12.78 -35.34
C ASN A 194 32.45 -11.92 -35.48
N LEU A 195 32.38 -10.67 -35.02
CA LEU A 195 33.47 -9.71 -35.08
C LEU A 195 34.00 -9.43 -33.67
N PHE A 196 35.21 -9.89 -33.41
CA PHE A 196 35.83 -9.87 -32.10
C PHE A 196 37.00 -8.88 -32.09
N GLY A 197 36.88 -7.84 -31.30
CA GLY A 197 37.90 -6.82 -31.06
C GLY A 197 39.09 -7.37 -30.26
N ASN A 198 39.71 -6.51 -29.47
CA ASN A 198 40.94 -6.83 -28.76
C ASN A 198 41.08 -6.13 -27.40
N ASP A 199 42.31 -5.86 -26.96
CA ASP A 199 42.60 -5.14 -25.71
C ASP A 199 42.73 -3.61 -25.87
N LYS A 200 42.59 -3.10 -27.10
CA LYS A 200 42.63 -1.69 -27.52
C LYS A 200 41.27 -1.25 -28.06
N ASN A 201 41.19 -0.04 -28.62
CA ASN A 201 39.91 0.53 -29.04
C ASN A 201 39.46 -0.04 -30.38
N ASP A 202 38.24 -0.56 -30.45
CA ASP A 202 37.64 -1.06 -31.68
C ASP A 202 36.46 -0.19 -32.11
N THR A 203 36.51 0.37 -33.32
CA THR A 203 35.38 1.09 -33.95
C THR A 203 34.79 0.23 -35.06
N PHE A 204 33.53 -0.15 -34.93
CA PHE A 204 32.76 -0.90 -35.92
C PHE A 204 31.84 0.06 -36.69
N ARG A 205 32.30 0.48 -37.87
CA ARG A 205 31.55 1.38 -38.75
C ARG A 205 30.75 0.61 -39.78
N PHE A 206 29.45 0.86 -39.83
CA PHE A 206 28.54 0.25 -40.78
C PHE A 206 28.24 1.19 -41.95
N LYS A 207 28.32 0.68 -43.17
CA LYS A 207 27.79 1.36 -44.37
C LYS A 207 26.32 1.03 -44.58
N GLU A 208 25.66 1.78 -45.47
CA GLU A 208 24.31 1.52 -45.96
C GLU A 208 24.04 0.02 -46.20
N ASP A 209 22.88 -0.45 -45.72
CA ASP A 209 22.39 -1.84 -45.78
C ASP A 209 23.32 -2.93 -45.22
N SER A 210 24.40 -2.54 -44.53
CA SER A 210 25.34 -3.51 -43.97
C SER A 210 24.85 -4.02 -42.61
N LYS A 211 25.08 -5.32 -42.36
CA LYS A 211 24.69 -5.97 -41.11
C LYS A 211 25.65 -7.10 -40.77
N ILE A 212 25.70 -7.43 -39.48
CA ILE A 212 26.39 -8.60 -38.95
C ILE A 212 25.33 -9.46 -38.28
N ASN A 213 25.21 -10.72 -38.70
CA ASN A 213 24.17 -11.62 -38.21
C ASN A 213 24.54 -12.30 -36.88
N GLY A 214 25.81 -12.28 -36.49
CA GLY A 214 26.29 -12.85 -35.23
C GLY A 214 26.62 -11.78 -34.19
N VAL A 215 27.61 -12.08 -33.34
CA VAL A 215 27.95 -11.25 -32.17
C VAL A 215 29.07 -10.28 -32.51
N ILE A 216 28.92 -9.03 -32.07
CA ILE A 216 30.01 -8.06 -32.03
C ILE A 216 30.44 -7.90 -30.58
N ASN A 217 31.70 -8.22 -30.32
CA ASN A 217 32.30 -8.13 -28.99
C ASN A 217 33.59 -7.31 -29.07
N GLY A 218 33.59 -6.13 -28.47
CA GLY A 218 34.75 -5.23 -28.45
C GLY A 218 35.87 -5.67 -27.48
N PHE A 219 35.60 -6.62 -26.58
CA PHE A 219 36.48 -7.01 -25.47
C PHE A 219 36.88 -5.86 -24.53
N LYS A 220 38.17 -5.47 -24.45
CA LYS A 220 38.59 -4.34 -23.60
C LYS A 220 38.70 -3.07 -24.46
N GLY A 221 39.28 -2.01 -23.92
CA GLY A 221 39.38 -0.73 -24.63
C GLY A 221 38.03 -0.01 -24.73
N TYR A 222 38.04 1.14 -25.38
CA TYR A 222 36.85 1.94 -25.66
C TYR A 222 36.32 1.58 -27.04
N ASN A 223 35.12 0.99 -27.08
CA ASN A 223 34.57 0.38 -28.28
C ASN A 223 33.32 1.09 -28.77
N VAL A 224 33.23 1.32 -30.07
CA VAL A 224 32.20 2.15 -30.69
C VAL A 224 31.48 1.37 -31.79
N LEU A 225 30.15 1.37 -31.76
CA LEU A 225 29.33 1.02 -32.93
C LEU A 225 28.92 2.33 -33.63
N ASP A 226 29.32 2.49 -34.88
CA ASP A 226 29.15 3.71 -35.65
C ASP A 226 28.25 3.45 -36.87
N TYR A 227 26.97 3.84 -36.76
CA TYR A 227 25.96 3.78 -37.81
C TYR A 227 25.76 5.14 -38.49
N SER A 228 26.64 6.12 -38.28
CA SER A 228 26.48 7.49 -38.80
C SER A 228 26.41 7.58 -40.33
N ALA A 229 26.82 6.53 -41.04
CA ALA A 229 26.75 6.42 -42.50
C ALA A 229 25.48 5.72 -43.04
N PHE A 230 24.55 5.32 -42.17
CA PHE A 230 23.22 4.84 -42.59
C PHE A 230 22.38 6.00 -43.12
N ASP A 231 21.59 5.72 -44.15
CA ASP A 231 20.64 6.64 -44.79
C ASP A 231 19.16 6.17 -44.65
N THR A 232 18.92 5.27 -43.71
CA THR A 232 17.61 4.72 -43.36
C THR A 232 17.39 4.78 -41.85
N ASP A 233 16.14 4.59 -41.43
CA ASP A 233 15.78 4.50 -40.01
C ASP A 233 16.46 3.28 -39.36
N LEU A 234 17.00 3.46 -38.15
CA LEU A 234 17.75 2.46 -37.40
C LEU A 234 16.99 2.04 -36.14
N THR A 235 16.88 0.73 -35.92
CA THR A 235 16.54 0.17 -34.60
C THR A 235 17.71 -0.65 -34.11
N LEU A 236 18.36 -0.20 -33.04
CA LEU A 236 19.48 -0.90 -32.42
C LEU A 236 19.03 -1.55 -31.12
N ASP A 237 19.28 -2.85 -31.04
CA ASP A 237 18.95 -3.69 -29.90
C ASP A 237 20.20 -4.02 -29.09
N LEU A 238 20.33 -3.44 -27.88
CA LEU A 238 21.50 -3.64 -27.03
C LEU A 238 21.58 -5.02 -26.38
N HIS A 239 20.56 -5.87 -26.51
CA HIS A 239 20.66 -7.28 -26.08
C HIS A 239 21.70 -8.08 -26.86
N LYS A 240 22.06 -7.61 -28.06
CA LYS A 240 22.91 -8.34 -29.02
C LYS A 240 24.34 -7.81 -29.08
N VAL A 241 24.70 -6.86 -28.22
CA VAL A 241 26.02 -6.23 -28.22
C VAL A 241 26.76 -6.54 -26.93
N GLU A 242 28.05 -6.85 -27.04
CA GLU A 242 28.91 -7.13 -25.90
C GLU A 242 30.11 -6.18 -25.85
N ASN A 243 30.41 -5.65 -24.66
CA ASN A 243 31.58 -4.81 -24.41
C ASN A 243 31.69 -3.57 -25.33
N ILE A 244 30.55 -2.94 -25.61
CA ILE A 244 30.44 -1.68 -26.34
C ILE A 244 30.31 -0.52 -25.35
N HIS A 245 31.01 0.59 -25.62
CA HIS A 245 31.01 1.77 -24.76
C HIS A 245 30.21 2.93 -25.36
N GLU A 246 30.07 2.97 -26.69
CA GLU A 246 29.37 4.04 -27.39
C GLU A 246 28.66 3.51 -28.63
N VAL A 247 27.45 4.00 -28.87
CA VAL A 247 26.68 3.74 -30.08
C VAL A 247 26.28 5.08 -30.73
N ILE A 248 26.56 5.23 -32.01
CA ILE A 248 26.23 6.42 -32.80
C ILE A 248 25.21 5.99 -33.85
N GLY A 249 24.01 6.58 -33.80
CA GLY A 249 22.92 6.31 -34.73
C GLY A 249 23.13 6.92 -36.12
N ALA A 250 22.20 6.63 -37.01
CA ALA A 250 22.13 7.18 -38.36
C ALA A 250 21.88 8.70 -38.34
N ASN A 251 22.61 9.45 -39.17
CA ASN A 251 22.47 10.90 -39.24
C ASN A 251 21.18 11.30 -39.96
N ASN A 252 20.39 12.21 -39.38
CA ASN A 252 19.14 12.74 -39.99
C ASN A 252 18.04 11.68 -40.25
N HIS A 253 18.13 10.52 -39.62
CA HIS A 253 17.10 9.46 -39.66
C HIS A 253 16.53 9.19 -38.27
N LYS A 254 15.44 8.42 -38.21
CA LYS A 254 14.87 8.01 -36.92
C LYS A 254 15.70 6.84 -36.38
N ASN A 255 16.15 7.00 -35.16
CA ASN A 255 16.93 6.00 -34.44
C ASN A 255 16.19 5.61 -33.15
N ILE A 256 15.99 4.31 -32.98
CA ILE A 256 15.41 3.70 -31.79
C ILE A 256 16.50 2.89 -31.09
N LEU A 257 16.73 3.17 -29.81
CA LEU A 257 17.62 2.37 -28.96
C LEU A 257 16.79 1.53 -27.99
N ILE A 258 16.91 0.21 -28.08
CA ILE A 258 16.30 -0.72 -27.13
C ILE A 258 17.35 -1.05 -26.07
N GLY A 259 17.01 -0.81 -24.80
CA GLY A 259 17.87 -1.09 -23.66
C GLY A 259 18.12 -2.58 -23.45
N PRO A 260 19.18 -2.96 -22.71
CA PRO A 260 19.40 -4.33 -22.23
C PRO A 260 18.24 -4.88 -21.36
N GLU A 261 18.13 -6.21 -21.25
CA GLU A 261 17.10 -6.94 -20.47
C GLU A 261 17.55 -6.93 -19.00
N ASP A 262 17.63 -5.74 -18.42
CA ASP A 262 18.01 -5.45 -17.04
C ASP A 262 17.21 -4.22 -16.55
N VAL A 263 17.39 -3.87 -15.27
CA VAL A 263 16.98 -2.57 -14.74
C VAL A 263 17.88 -1.50 -15.35
N ASN A 264 17.34 -0.72 -16.29
CA ASN A 264 18.12 0.29 -16.96
C ASN A 264 17.98 1.65 -16.27
N ILE A 265 19.12 2.32 -16.10
CA ILE A 265 19.18 3.73 -15.76
C ILE A 265 19.62 4.50 -16.99
N TRP A 266 18.67 5.22 -17.58
CA TRP A 266 18.86 6.11 -18.71
C TRP A 266 19.13 7.52 -18.21
N LYS A 267 20.15 8.17 -18.76
CA LYS A 267 20.39 9.61 -18.60
C LYS A 267 20.42 10.27 -19.96
N ILE A 268 19.51 11.21 -20.19
CA ILE A 268 19.43 12.01 -21.41
C ILE A 268 20.17 13.30 -21.13
N THR A 269 21.38 13.43 -21.68
CA THR A 269 22.34 14.48 -21.31
C THR A 269 22.25 15.70 -22.23
N ASP A 270 21.88 15.48 -23.49
CA ASP A 270 21.68 16.50 -24.52
C ASP A 270 20.61 16.01 -25.52
N CYS A 271 20.38 16.76 -26.59
CA CYS A 271 19.44 16.41 -27.65
C CYS A 271 19.82 15.09 -28.33
N ASN A 272 18.98 14.05 -28.15
CA ASN A 272 19.17 12.71 -28.73
C ASN A 272 20.49 12.04 -28.31
N LYS A 273 21.04 12.45 -27.15
CA LYS A 273 22.31 11.97 -26.60
C LYS A 273 22.16 11.61 -25.13
N GLY A 274 22.95 10.64 -24.70
CA GLY A 274 22.89 10.20 -23.31
C GLY A 274 23.67 8.94 -23.03
N GLN A 275 23.24 8.24 -22.00
CA GLN A 275 23.79 6.94 -21.63
C GLN A 275 22.72 6.03 -21.03
N VAL A 276 22.91 4.72 -21.20
CA VAL A 276 22.18 3.64 -20.53
C VAL A 276 23.19 2.73 -19.83
N GLY A 277 23.12 2.69 -18.49
CA GLY A 277 24.19 2.06 -17.72
C GLY A 277 25.56 2.69 -18.05
N ALA A 278 26.48 1.90 -18.61
CA ALA A 278 27.80 2.35 -19.03
C ALA A 278 27.91 2.70 -20.54
N ILE A 279 26.86 2.46 -21.33
CA ILE A 279 26.88 2.66 -22.79
C ILE A 279 26.41 4.07 -23.11
N LYS A 280 27.22 4.86 -23.80
CA LYS A 280 26.83 6.17 -24.35
C LYS A 280 26.08 6.00 -25.65
N PHE A 281 25.12 6.88 -25.92
CA PHE A 281 24.40 6.92 -27.18
C PHE A 281 24.37 8.33 -27.77
N ASP A 282 24.42 8.41 -29.09
CA ASP A 282 24.31 9.65 -29.88
C ASP A 282 23.38 9.45 -31.08
N HIS A 283 22.63 10.49 -31.44
CA HIS A 283 21.61 10.53 -32.50
C HIS A 283 20.35 9.66 -32.26
N PHE A 284 20.10 9.16 -31.05
CA PHE A 284 18.90 8.35 -30.76
C PHE A 284 17.72 9.19 -30.30
N GLN A 285 16.69 9.32 -31.16
CA GLN A 285 15.50 10.11 -30.86
C GLN A 285 14.49 9.37 -29.98
N SER A 286 14.46 8.03 -30.03
CA SER A 286 13.56 7.23 -29.22
C SER A 286 14.31 6.18 -28.41
N LEU A 287 13.86 5.98 -27.17
CA LEU A 287 14.42 5.02 -26.23
C LEU A 287 13.33 4.04 -25.81
N VAL A 288 13.64 2.75 -25.82
CA VAL A 288 12.75 1.69 -25.36
C VAL A 288 13.41 0.99 -24.17
N GLY A 289 12.68 0.94 -23.06
CA GLY A 289 13.03 0.18 -21.87
C GLY A 289 13.00 -1.35 -22.09
N SER A 290 13.14 -2.10 -21.00
CA SER A 290 13.11 -3.56 -20.99
C SER A 290 11.74 -4.10 -20.54
N GLY A 291 11.64 -5.42 -20.32
CA GLY A 291 10.48 -5.99 -19.65
C GLY A 291 10.40 -5.69 -18.14
N ILE A 292 11.37 -4.97 -17.58
CA ILE A 292 11.61 -4.75 -16.14
C ILE A 292 11.49 -3.24 -15.84
N ASN A 293 11.54 -2.85 -14.57
CA ASN A 293 11.48 -1.45 -14.15
C ASN A 293 12.71 -0.68 -14.64
N ASP A 294 12.47 0.38 -15.40
CA ASP A 294 13.50 1.31 -15.88
C ASP A 294 13.34 2.70 -15.26
N VAL A 295 14.45 3.43 -15.20
CA VAL A 295 14.51 4.80 -14.70
C VAL A 295 15.10 5.72 -15.76
N PHE A 296 14.38 6.77 -16.11
CA PHE A 296 14.79 7.78 -17.08
C PHE A 296 15.02 9.12 -16.38
N TYR A 297 16.25 9.63 -16.47
CA TYR A 297 16.63 10.97 -16.01
C TYR A 297 16.83 11.90 -17.20
N ILE A 298 16.13 13.02 -17.22
CA ILE A 298 16.39 14.11 -18.16
C ILE A 298 17.32 15.11 -17.47
N GLU A 299 18.54 15.28 -17.98
CA GLU A 299 19.45 16.30 -17.45
C GLU A 299 19.11 17.70 -17.99
N ALA A 300 19.85 18.73 -17.58
CA ALA A 300 19.50 20.13 -17.85
C ALA A 300 19.29 20.45 -19.35
N ASN A 301 20.11 19.86 -20.23
CA ASN A 301 20.02 20.01 -21.69
C ASN A 301 19.35 18.82 -22.37
N GLY A 302 18.91 17.82 -21.60
CA GLY A 302 18.34 16.59 -22.13
C GLY A 302 17.04 16.86 -22.90
N ARG A 303 16.98 16.32 -24.12
CA ARG A 303 15.80 16.41 -25.00
C ARG A 303 15.78 15.22 -25.94
N LEU A 304 14.60 14.71 -26.27
CA LEU A 304 14.42 13.70 -27.31
C LEU A 304 13.40 14.22 -28.34
N ASP A 305 13.72 14.11 -29.61
CA ASP A 305 12.76 14.43 -30.68
C ASP A 305 11.68 13.34 -30.84
N GLY A 306 11.92 12.16 -30.27
CA GLY A 306 11.01 11.02 -30.27
C GLY A 306 10.46 10.69 -28.89
N GLU A 307 10.31 9.38 -28.64
CA GLU A 307 9.55 8.85 -27.51
C GLU A 307 10.42 8.05 -26.54
N ILE A 308 10.15 8.19 -25.24
CA ILE A 308 10.52 7.19 -24.24
C ILE A 308 9.36 6.20 -24.10
N ASN A 309 9.58 4.93 -24.42
CA ASN A 309 8.64 3.86 -24.14
C ASN A 309 9.23 2.94 -23.06
N GLY A 310 8.65 2.97 -21.86
CA GLY A 310 9.10 2.13 -20.75
C GLY A 310 8.86 0.62 -20.95
N SER A 311 8.09 0.22 -21.97
CA SER A 311 7.74 -1.19 -22.24
C SER A 311 7.01 -1.85 -21.06
N GLY A 312 7.57 -2.90 -20.46
CA GLY A 312 7.02 -3.58 -19.28
C GLY A 312 7.37 -2.87 -17.97
N GLY A 313 7.05 -3.48 -16.82
CA GLY A 313 7.51 -2.98 -15.51
C GLY A 313 6.85 -1.69 -14.98
N ASP A 314 7.32 -1.26 -13.81
CA ASP A 314 6.98 0.00 -13.14
C ASP A 314 8.09 1.05 -13.38
N ASN A 315 7.93 1.82 -14.45
CA ASN A 315 8.94 2.76 -14.93
C ASN A 315 8.81 4.14 -14.28
N SER A 316 9.94 4.83 -14.17
CA SER A 316 10.03 6.16 -13.55
C SER A 316 10.69 7.18 -14.48
N LEU A 317 10.08 8.36 -14.61
CA LEU A 317 10.61 9.46 -15.40
C LEU A 317 10.84 10.69 -14.50
N PHE A 318 12.09 11.15 -14.46
CA PHE A 318 12.53 12.35 -13.75
C PHE A 318 12.78 13.48 -14.75
N ALA A 319 12.09 14.61 -14.58
CA ALA A 319 12.27 15.75 -15.47
C ALA A 319 13.54 16.57 -15.20
N SER A 320 13.88 17.38 -16.20
CA SER A 320 15.01 18.32 -16.17
C SER A 320 14.82 19.39 -15.09
N ASN A 321 15.95 19.91 -14.57
CA ASN A 321 15.99 20.94 -13.52
C ASN A 321 15.59 22.34 -14.03
N ARG A 322 14.34 22.47 -14.47
CA ARG A 322 13.67 23.70 -14.94
C ARG A 322 12.17 23.57 -14.68
N LYS A 323 11.40 24.63 -14.94
CA LYS A 323 9.94 24.51 -14.96
C LYS A 323 9.51 23.51 -16.04
N ASN A 324 8.71 22.51 -15.68
CA ASN A 324 8.17 21.54 -16.65
C ASN A 324 6.64 21.58 -16.68
N ILE A 325 6.09 21.45 -17.89
CA ILE A 325 4.66 21.29 -18.11
C ILE A 325 4.45 19.92 -18.75
N TRP A 326 3.82 19.04 -17.97
CA TRP A 326 3.48 17.67 -18.36
C TRP A 326 2.06 17.65 -18.88
N TYR A 327 1.87 17.02 -20.04
CA TYR A 327 0.56 16.76 -20.62
C TYR A 327 0.34 15.25 -20.63
N ILE A 328 -0.50 14.76 -19.71
CA ILE A 328 -0.86 13.35 -19.58
C ILE A 328 -2.09 13.12 -20.46
N THR A 329 -1.92 12.35 -21.52
CA THR A 329 -2.88 12.21 -22.62
C THR A 329 -3.59 10.85 -22.68
N GLY A 330 -3.23 9.94 -21.76
CA GLY A 330 -3.87 8.65 -21.59
C GLY A 330 -3.29 7.90 -20.41
N ALA A 331 -3.52 6.59 -20.36
CA ALA A 331 -2.92 5.71 -19.35
C ALA A 331 -1.39 5.71 -19.49
N ASN A 332 -0.66 6.13 -18.45
CA ASN A 332 0.80 6.06 -18.34
C ASN A 332 1.55 6.64 -19.56
N ARG A 333 0.97 7.65 -20.21
CA ARG A 333 1.50 8.26 -21.43
C ARG A 333 1.21 9.75 -21.50
N GLY A 334 2.07 10.46 -22.23
CA GLY A 334 1.98 11.90 -22.35
C GLY A 334 3.20 12.50 -23.03
N PHE A 335 3.43 13.77 -22.76
CA PHE A 335 4.65 14.46 -23.17
C PHE A 335 5.01 15.55 -22.16
N ILE A 336 6.27 15.95 -22.16
CA ILE A 336 6.73 17.16 -21.48
C ILE A 336 6.99 18.20 -22.55
N GLU A 337 6.37 19.37 -22.42
CA GLU A 337 6.39 20.42 -23.43
C GLU A 337 7.81 20.81 -23.85
N ASN A 338 8.09 20.73 -25.16
CA ASN A 338 9.40 21.00 -25.76
C ASN A 338 10.55 20.09 -25.27
N ILE A 339 10.25 18.94 -24.64
CA ILE A 339 11.28 18.00 -24.17
C ILE A 339 11.21 16.64 -24.86
N LEU A 340 10.12 15.90 -24.69
CA LEU A 340 9.95 14.54 -25.22
C LEU A 340 8.50 14.05 -25.08
N THR A 341 8.15 12.99 -25.79
CA THR A 341 6.94 12.18 -25.54
C THR A 341 7.29 10.93 -24.71
N PHE A 342 6.32 10.41 -23.98
CA PHE A 342 6.50 9.19 -23.19
C PHE A 342 5.27 8.28 -23.20
N SER A 343 5.51 6.96 -23.10
CA SER A 343 4.49 5.93 -22.85
C SER A 343 5.02 4.83 -21.93
N ASN A 344 4.08 4.08 -21.34
CA ASN A 344 4.37 3.03 -20.37
C ASN A 344 5.22 3.52 -19.19
N ILE A 345 4.96 4.75 -18.71
CA ILE A 345 5.59 5.35 -17.54
C ILE A 345 4.58 5.49 -16.39
N GLN A 346 4.80 4.74 -15.32
CA GLN A 346 3.90 4.62 -14.17
C GLN A 346 4.18 5.67 -13.10
N ASN A 347 5.40 6.22 -13.03
CA ASN A 347 5.79 7.17 -12.01
C ASN A 347 6.40 8.43 -12.63
N LEU A 348 5.87 9.60 -12.24
CA LEU A 348 6.33 10.90 -12.72
C LEU A 348 6.96 11.68 -11.58
N TYR A 349 8.18 12.14 -11.80
CA TYR A 349 8.94 12.92 -10.85
C TYR A 349 9.33 14.25 -11.48
N GLY A 350 8.88 15.33 -10.86
CA GLY A 350 9.32 16.69 -11.15
C GLY A 350 10.76 16.92 -10.72
N ASN A 351 11.06 18.16 -10.35
CA ASN A 351 12.40 18.60 -9.99
C ASN A 351 12.36 19.64 -8.87
N GLU A 352 13.41 20.45 -8.73
CA GLU A 352 13.46 21.50 -7.70
C GLU A 352 12.67 22.77 -8.10
N ASN A 353 12.26 22.88 -9.37
CA ASN A 353 11.45 23.98 -9.91
C ASN A 353 9.95 23.65 -9.87
N GLU A 354 9.12 24.57 -10.39
CA GLU A 354 7.69 24.35 -10.54
C GLU A 354 7.38 23.29 -11.61
N ASP A 355 6.53 22.34 -11.28
CA ASP A 355 6.02 21.31 -12.18
C ASP A 355 4.49 21.37 -12.27
N ILE A 356 3.97 21.38 -13.50
CA ILE A 356 2.53 21.42 -13.78
C ILE A 356 2.13 20.15 -14.51
N PHE A 357 1.29 19.33 -13.88
CA PHE A 357 0.78 18.07 -14.43
C PHE A 357 -0.65 18.24 -14.93
N LYS A 358 -0.85 18.32 -16.24
CA LYS A 358 -2.16 18.52 -16.88
C LYS A 358 -2.72 17.21 -17.43
N PHE A 359 -3.92 16.85 -17.03
CA PHE A 359 -4.59 15.62 -17.44
C PHE A 359 -5.70 15.90 -18.46
N THR A 360 -5.66 15.21 -19.60
CA THR A 360 -6.81 15.17 -20.52
C THR A 360 -7.86 14.17 -20.04
N ASN A 361 -9.05 14.20 -20.65
CA ASN A 361 -10.12 13.25 -20.34
C ASN A 361 -9.63 11.79 -20.47
N TYR A 362 -10.02 10.95 -19.50
CA TYR A 362 -9.60 9.54 -19.31
C TYR A 362 -8.10 9.29 -19.07
N ALA A 363 -7.26 10.32 -18.99
CA ALA A 363 -5.85 10.15 -18.69
C ALA A 363 -5.62 9.80 -17.21
N PHE A 364 -4.63 8.96 -16.93
CA PHE A 364 -4.23 8.59 -15.56
C PHE A 364 -2.77 8.12 -15.51
N ILE A 365 -2.17 8.24 -14.33
CA ILE A 365 -0.87 7.65 -13.97
C ILE A 365 -1.15 6.62 -12.88
N SER A 366 -0.71 5.37 -13.07
CA SER A 366 -1.04 4.29 -12.14
C SER A 366 -0.20 4.29 -10.86
N GLY A 367 1.03 4.78 -10.95
CA GLY A 367 1.98 4.90 -9.84
C GLY A 367 1.98 6.29 -9.19
N LYS A 368 3.16 6.77 -8.82
CA LYS A 368 3.36 7.99 -8.03
C LYS A 368 3.50 9.23 -8.91
N ILE A 369 2.98 10.37 -8.44
CA ILE A 369 3.34 11.70 -8.95
C ILE A 369 3.97 12.48 -7.81
N ASP A 370 5.17 13.01 -8.06
CA ASP A 370 5.92 13.74 -7.04
C ASP A 370 6.52 15.00 -7.66
N GLY A 371 6.09 16.18 -7.21
CA GLY A 371 6.65 17.45 -7.68
C GLY A 371 8.10 17.71 -7.22
N LYS A 372 8.62 16.94 -6.26
CA LYS A 372 9.95 17.01 -5.63
C LYS A 372 10.37 18.34 -4.99
N SER A 373 9.60 19.42 -5.16
CA SER A 373 9.86 20.74 -4.57
C SER A 373 8.67 21.23 -3.71
N ASN A 374 8.95 22.19 -2.83
CA ASN A 374 7.89 22.92 -2.10
C ASN A 374 7.42 24.17 -2.87
N LEU A 375 7.77 24.31 -4.15
CA LEU A 375 7.33 25.42 -5.00
C LEU A 375 5.87 25.23 -5.43
N ASN A 376 5.33 26.08 -6.31
CA ASN A 376 3.92 26.02 -6.71
C ASN A 376 3.63 24.90 -7.72
N ASN A 377 3.81 23.64 -7.32
CA ASN A 377 3.49 22.50 -8.18
C ASN A 377 1.97 22.33 -8.30
N ILE A 378 1.50 22.04 -9.50
CA ILE A 378 0.07 22.01 -9.83
C ILE A 378 -0.31 20.67 -10.43
N LEU A 379 -1.36 20.07 -9.89
CA LEU A 379 -2.05 18.92 -10.46
C LEU A 379 -3.38 19.40 -11.06
N ASP A 380 -3.49 19.39 -12.39
CA ASP A 380 -4.59 20.03 -13.13
C ASP A 380 -5.41 19.02 -13.94
N PHE A 381 -6.61 18.74 -13.46
CA PHE A 381 -7.64 17.92 -14.10
C PHE A 381 -8.74 18.76 -14.77
N SER A 382 -8.56 20.07 -14.96
CA SER A 382 -9.60 20.97 -15.53
C SER A 382 -10.10 20.57 -16.93
N LYS A 383 -9.35 19.73 -17.66
CA LYS A 383 -9.73 19.17 -18.96
C LYS A 383 -10.34 17.76 -18.89
N HIS A 384 -10.46 17.19 -17.70
CA HIS A 384 -11.14 15.92 -17.47
C HIS A 384 -12.65 16.17 -17.36
N THR A 385 -13.45 15.48 -18.17
CA THR A 385 -14.91 15.63 -18.16
C THR A 385 -15.61 14.43 -17.54
N SER A 386 -14.90 13.30 -17.40
CA SER A 386 -15.39 12.11 -16.71
C SER A 386 -15.23 12.22 -15.18
N ILE A 387 -15.73 11.22 -14.46
CA ILE A 387 -15.53 11.13 -13.00
C ILE A 387 -14.05 10.87 -12.72
N VAL A 388 -13.47 11.63 -11.79
CA VAL A 388 -12.06 11.50 -11.37
C VAL A 388 -12.00 11.24 -9.87
N SER A 389 -11.10 10.35 -9.45
CA SER A 389 -10.73 10.16 -8.05
C SER A 389 -9.24 10.39 -7.88
N ILE A 390 -8.86 11.35 -7.05
CA ILE A 390 -7.47 11.73 -6.76
C ILE A 390 -7.14 11.23 -5.35
N ASP A 391 -6.23 10.25 -5.24
CA ASP A 391 -5.76 9.73 -3.95
C ASP A 391 -4.41 10.35 -3.57
N LEU A 392 -4.42 11.20 -2.54
CA LEU A 392 -3.20 11.90 -2.09
C LEU A 392 -2.15 10.98 -1.46
N ASN A 393 -2.46 9.70 -1.21
CA ASN A 393 -1.42 8.74 -0.83
C ASN A 393 -0.47 8.40 -2.00
N LYS A 394 -0.83 8.74 -3.24
CA LYS A 394 0.03 8.59 -4.44
C LYS A 394 0.65 9.90 -4.92
N ILE A 395 0.36 11.01 -4.25
CA ILE A 395 0.72 12.36 -4.67
C ILE A 395 1.57 13.02 -3.60
N ASP A 396 2.76 13.45 -3.98
CA ASP A 396 3.67 14.18 -3.10
C ASP A 396 4.07 15.54 -3.70
N ASN A 397 4.36 16.50 -2.82
CA ASN A 397 4.92 17.79 -3.20
C ASN A 397 4.07 18.55 -4.24
N ILE A 398 2.75 18.57 -4.06
CA ILE A 398 1.77 19.34 -4.85
C ILE A 398 1.07 20.37 -3.96
N GLN A 399 1.05 21.62 -4.41
CA GLN A 399 0.53 22.77 -3.66
C GLN A 399 -0.84 23.22 -4.17
N LYS A 400 -1.18 22.84 -5.41
CA LYS A 400 -2.48 23.16 -6.00
C LYS A 400 -3.07 21.98 -6.78
N ILE A 401 -4.34 21.69 -6.53
CA ILE A 401 -5.11 20.67 -7.22
C ILE A 401 -6.33 21.33 -7.84
N ILE A 402 -6.52 21.15 -9.15
CA ILE A 402 -7.69 21.64 -9.88
C ILE A 402 -8.44 20.44 -10.40
N GLY A 403 -9.69 20.26 -9.97
CA GLY A 403 -10.58 19.24 -10.51
C GLY A 403 -11.15 19.62 -11.87
N GLY A 404 -11.63 18.61 -12.58
CA GLY A 404 -12.56 18.73 -13.70
C GLY A 404 -13.87 18.02 -13.36
N GLY A 405 -14.68 17.71 -14.37
CA GLY A 405 -15.87 16.84 -14.28
C GLY A 405 -16.55 16.75 -12.91
N LYS A 406 -16.80 15.52 -12.46
CA LYS A 406 -17.14 15.20 -11.06
C LYS A 406 -15.89 14.63 -10.40
N THR A 407 -15.20 15.45 -9.60
CA THR A 407 -13.93 15.07 -8.98
C THR A 407 -14.11 14.76 -7.49
N THR A 408 -13.52 13.64 -7.07
CA THR A 408 -13.36 13.26 -5.67
C THR A 408 -11.89 13.40 -5.26
N LEU A 409 -11.61 14.12 -4.17
CA LEU A 409 -10.28 14.23 -3.59
C LEU A 409 -10.22 13.46 -2.27
N LYS A 410 -9.31 12.49 -2.18
CA LYS A 410 -9.08 11.70 -0.97
C LYS A 410 -7.83 12.18 -0.25
N GLY A 411 -7.96 12.47 1.05
CA GLY A 411 -6.88 12.86 1.94
C GLY A 411 -5.80 11.80 2.11
N LYS A 412 -4.64 12.22 2.64
CA LYS A 412 -3.61 11.28 3.07
C LYS A 412 -4.07 10.52 4.31
N ASP A 413 -3.50 9.35 4.54
CA ASP A 413 -3.72 8.51 5.74
C ASP A 413 -3.02 9.10 7.00
N SER A 414 -3.30 10.37 7.26
CA SER A 414 -2.79 11.21 8.34
C SER A 414 -3.92 12.07 8.89
N ASP A 415 -3.67 12.79 9.98
CA ASP A 415 -4.63 13.80 10.42
C ASP A 415 -4.75 14.89 9.35
N ASN A 416 -5.97 15.22 8.94
CA ASN A 416 -6.21 16.24 7.94
C ASN A 416 -7.19 17.30 8.44
N THR A 417 -6.99 18.53 7.99
CA THR A 417 -7.94 19.65 8.17
C THR A 417 -8.29 20.20 6.81
N TRP A 418 -9.57 20.17 6.48
CA TRP A 418 -10.15 20.67 5.25
C TRP A 418 -10.90 21.97 5.54
N ASP A 419 -10.33 23.09 5.14
CA ASP A 419 -10.96 24.40 5.20
C ASP A 419 -11.69 24.66 3.87
N ILE A 420 -13.01 24.52 3.85
CA ILE A 420 -13.84 24.73 2.65
C ILE A 420 -14.28 26.18 2.62
N ILE A 421 -13.63 26.98 1.77
CA ILE A 421 -13.74 28.44 1.79
C ILE A 421 -14.70 29.02 0.75
N ALA A 422 -14.98 28.25 -0.30
CA ALA A 422 -15.88 28.61 -1.40
C ALA A 422 -16.51 27.32 -1.96
N GLU A 423 -17.43 27.46 -2.92
CA GLU A 423 -18.03 26.32 -3.62
C GLU A 423 -16.94 25.42 -4.23
N ASN A 424 -16.93 24.15 -3.82
CA ASN A 424 -16.03 23.10 -4.32
C ASN A 424 -14.54 23.48 -4.24
N ALA A 425 -14.17 24.33 -3.28
CA ALA A 425 -12.84 24.92 -3.18
C ALA A 425 -12.40 25.21 -1.72
N GLY A 426 -11.10 25.14 -1.47
CA GLY A 426 -10.57 25.25 -0.12
C GLY A 426 -9.09 25.00 0.02
N LEU A 427 -8.67 24.82 1.27
CA LEU A 427 -7.32 24.47 1.66
C LEU A 427 -7.33 23.16 2.46
N LEU A 428 -6.47 22.22 2.08
CA LEU A 428 -6.14 21.05 2.86
C LEU A 428 -4.85 21.33 3.64
N ASN A 429 -4.91 21.16 4.96
CA ASN A 429 -3.80 21.35 5.91
C ASN A 429 -3.11 22.72 5.77
N LYS A 430 -3.87 23.75 5.35
CA LYS A 430 -3.37 25.11 5.04
C LYS A 430 -2.24 25.17 4.00
N ALA A 431 -1.99 24.08 3.29
CA ALA A 431 -0.84 23.92 2.40
C ALA A 431 -1.24 23.61 0.96
N ILE A 432 -2.29 22.80 0.76
CA ILE A 432 -2.73 22.36 -0.56
C ILE A 432 -4.03 23.08 -0.91
N ALA A 433 -3.99 23.97 -1.89
CA ALA A 433 -5.20 24.59 -2.44
C ALA A 433 -5.92 23.60 -3.36
N PHE A 434 -7.22 23.42 -3.15
CA PHE A 434 -8.06 22.63 -4.05
C PHE A 434 -9.17 23.50 -4.66
N LEU A 435 -9.46 23.28 -5.93
CA LEU A 435 -10.47 24.00 -6.71
C LEU A 435 -11.27 23.00 -7.56
N ASN A 436 -12.56 23.26 -7.78
CA ASN A 436 -13.45 22.42 -8.59
C ASN A 436 -13.47 20.94 -8.13
N ILE A 437 -13.44 20.71 -6.82
CA ILE A 437 -13.55 19.38 -6.22
C ILE A 437 -14.96 19.23 -5.65
N GLU A 438 -15.76 18.33 -6.20
CA GLU A 438 -17.16 18.16 -5.80
C GLU A 438 -17.33 17.30 -4.55
N ASN A 439 -16.44 16.31 -4.36
CA ASN A 439 -16.51 15.38 -3.24
C ASN A 439 -15.16 15.29 -2.53
N ILE A 440 -15.18 15.23 -1.20
CA ILE A 440 -13.97 15.01 -0.40
C ILE A 440 -14.13 13.73 0.42
N VAL A 441 -13.05 12.95 0.48
CA VAL A 441 -12.94 11.77 1.32
C VAL A 441 -11.76 11.98 2.28
N GLY A 442 -11.96 11.71 3.57
CA GLY A 442 -10.91 11.75 4.58
C GLY A 442 -9.85 10.67 4.40
N GLY A 443 -8.86 10.70 5.28
CA GLY A 443 -7.84 9.68 5.41
C GLY A 443 -8.27 8.55 6.33
N SER A 444 -7.30 7.74 6.79
CA SER A 444 -7.56 6.69 7.79
C SER A 444 -7.49 7.18 9.25
N LYS A 445 -7.07 8.44 9.48
CA LYS A 445 -6.94 9.04 10.82
C LYS A 445 -7.98 10.13 11.03
N LYS A 446 -7.72 11.12 11.89
CA LYS A 446 -8.69 12.16 12.21
C LYS A 446 -8.78 13.17 11.07
N ASP A 447 -9.97 13.33 10.52
CA ASP A 447 -10.26 14.39 9.55
C ASP A 447 -11.21 15.44 10.15
N ILE A 448 -10.85 16.71 10.01
CA ILE A 448 -11.70 17.87 10.36
C ILE A 448 -12.15 18.53 9.06
N PHE A 449 -13.45 18.63 8.84
CA PHE A 449 -14.06 19.34 7.72
C PHE A 449 -14.72 20.61 8.23
N ALA A 450 -14.13 21.77 7.93
CA ALA A 450 -14.61 23.07 8.38
C ALA A 450 -15.19 23.86 7.19
N ILE A 451 -16.50 24.05 7.19
CA ILE A 451 -17.20 24.80 6.15
C ILE A 451 -17.24 26.28 6.56
N GLN A 452 -16.65 27.14 5.75
CA GLN A 452 -16.74 28.59 5.92
C GLN A 452 -18.06 29.11 5.36
N LYS A 453 -18.39 30.39 5.65
CA LYS A 453 -19.67 31.00 5.29
C LYS A 453 -20.07 30.83 3.80
N GLU A 454 -19.12 31.00 2.89
CA GLU A 454 -19.33 30.87 1.44
C GLU A 454 -18.95 29.47 0.90
N GLY A 455 -18.53 28.58 1.79
CA GLY A 455 -18.09 27.23 1.46
C GLY A 455 -19.25 26.29 1.21
N SER A 456 -19.15 25.47 0.17
CA SER A 456 -20.10 24.39 -0.09
C SER A 456 -19.40 23.23 -0.80
N MET A 457 -19.92 22.03 -0.59
CA MET A 457 -19.43 20.79 -1.20
C MET A 457 -20.62 19.94 -1.64
N GLY A 458 -20.44 19.06 -2.61
CA GLY A 458 -21.46 18.08 -3.00
C GLY A 458 -21.58 16.92 -2.00
N TYR A 459 -20.43 16.43 -1.51
CA TYR A 459 -20.39 15.27 -0.60
C TYR A 459 -19.12 15.23 0.25
N ILE A 460 -19.27 14.82 1.51
CA ILE A 460 -18.15 14.56 2.42
C ILE A 460 -18.24 13.13 2.98
N ASP A 461 -17.14 12.39 2.90
CA ASP A 461 -16.97 11.09 3.56
C ASP A 461 -15.79 11.16 4.50
N GLY A 462 -16.00 11.02 5.81
CA GLY A 462 -14.90 10.99 6.77
C GLY A 462 -13.97 9.79 6.61
N SER A 463 -14.41 8.72 5.95
CA SER A 463 -13.73 7.42 5.97
C SER A 463 -13.56 6.86 7.39
N ASN A 464 -12.47 6.17 7.71
CA ASN A 464 -12.19 5.74 9.07
C ASN A 464 -11.76 6.93 9.95
N GLY A 465 -11.61 6.70 11.25
CA GLY A 465 -11.06 7.71 12.18
C GLY A 465 -12.10 8.58 12.89
N ASP A 466 -11.61 9.44 13.79
CA ASP A 466 -12.43 10.31 14.63
C ASP A 466 -12.74 11.63 13.92
N ASN A 467 -13.68 11.56 12.99
CA ASN A 467 -13.95 12.64 12.04
C ASN A 467 -14.89 13.69 12.60
N THR A 468 -14.64 14.95 12.29
CA THR A 468 -15.43 16.11 12.73
C THR A 468 -15.92 16.91 11.54
N LEU A 469 -17.22 17.20 11.48
CA LEU A 469 -17.80 18.17 10.53
C LEU A 469 -18.26 19.41 11.29
N GLN A 470 -17.75 20.57 10.86
CA GLN A 470 -18.15 21.88 11.38
C GLN A 470 -19.00 22.63 10.35
N SER A 471 -20.16 23.12 10.78
CA SER A 471 -21.11 23.83 9.93
C SER A 471 -20.68 25.27 9.57
N PRO A 472 -21.24 25.84 8.48
CA PRO A 472 -21.05 27.25 8.13
C PRO A 472 -21.68 28.20 9.15
N GLN A 473 -21.23 29.46 9.14
CA GLN A 473 -21.73 30.54 10.03
C GLN A 473 -23.10 31.08 9.57
N MET A 474 -24.13 30.26 9.77
CA MET A 474 -25.54 30.52 9.46
C MET A 474 -26.42 29.58 10.29
N ASP A 475 -27.74 29.76 10.27
CA ASP A 475 -28.63 28.78 10.90
C ASP A 475 -28.53 27.45 10.14
N ASN A 476 -28.31 26.37 10.87
CA ASN A 476 -28.02 25.06 10.29
C ASN A 476 -29.03 24.01 10.74
N ILE A 477 -29.40 23.14 9.79
CA ILE A 477 -30.26 21.99 10.00
C ILE A 477 -29.45 20.74 9.71
N TRP A 478 -29.30 19.88 10.72
CA TRP A 478 -28.67 18.58 10.62
C TRP A 478 -29.74 17.49 10.63
N ASN A 479 -30.04 16.91 9.46
CA ASN A 479 -30.94 15.75 9.36
C ASN A 479 -30.11 14.47 9.36
N LEU A 480 -30.19 13.70 10.43
CA LEU A 480 -29.39 12.49 10.62
C LEU A 480 -30.24 11.26 10.28
N TYR A 481 -29.67 10.32 9.52
CA TYR A 481 -30.43 9.18 8.97
C TYR A 481 -29.94 7.82 9.47
N ALA A 482 -28.63 7.67 9.67
CA ALA A 482 -28.00 6.42 10.08
C ALA A 482 -26.83 6.70 11.04
N LEU A 483 -26.00 5.68 11.31
CA LEU A 483 -24.80 5.85 12.12
C LEU A 483 -23.80 6.77 11.40
N ASN A 484 -23.50 7.92 12.01
CA ASN A 484 -22.50 8.88 11.53
C ASN A 484 -22.77 9.41 10.10
N GLU A 485 -24.04 9.44 9.69
CA GLU A 485 -24.49 9.83 8.35
C GLU A 485 -25.71 10.74 8.41
N GLY A 486 -25.72 11.75 7.55
CA GLY A 486 -26.77 12.75 7.52
C GLY A 486 -26.65 13.74 6.38
N VAL A 487 -27.48 14.77 6.47
CA VAL A 487 -27.48 15.94 5.61
C VAL A 487 -27.39 17.18 6.49
N LEU A 488 -26.35 18.00 6.29
CA LEU A 488 -26.21 19.34 6.84
C LEU A 488 -26.72 20.33 5.80
N ASN A 489 -27.88 20.95 6.04
CA ASN A 489 -28.59 21.79 5.07
C ASN A 489 -28.84 21.00 3.76
N ASP A 490 -27.98 21.18 2.76
CA ASP A 490 -28.00 20.44 1.48
C ASP A 490 -26.79 19.48 1.30
N LEU A 491 -25.79 19.57 2.17
CA LEU A 491 -24.58 18.76 2.12
C LEU A 491 -24.81 17.37 2.71
N LYS A 492 -24.66 16.34 1.88
CA LYS A 492 -24.62 14.95 2.34
C LYS A 492 -23.27 14.61 2.96
N PHE A 493 -23.29 13.93 4.10
CA PHE A 493 -22.08 13.43 4.74
C PHE A 493 -22.25 12.01 5.27
N LYS A 494 -21.16 11.24 5.35
CA LYS A 494 -21.10 9.98 6.09
C LYS A 494 -19.77 9.81 6.82
N ASN A 495 -19.74 8.83 7.73
CA ASN A 495 -18.58 8.51 8.56
C ASN A 495 -18.04 9.71 9.36
N ILE A 496 -18.95 10.59 9.81
CA ILE A 496 -18.64 11.72 10.67
C ILE A 496 -19.12 11.39 12.09
N SER A 497 -18.18 11.14 13.01
CA SER A 497 -18.50 10.78 14.37
C SER A 497 -18.72 11.99 15.29
N ASN A 498 -18.20 13.17 14.93
CA ASN A 498 -18.34 14.39 15.73
C ASN A 498 -18.97 15.51 14.90
N LEU A 499 -19.97 16.20 15.46
CA LEU A 499 -20.64 17.33 14.83
C LEU A 499 -20.34 18.60 15.62
N LYS A 500 -20.05 19.69 14.90
CA LYS A 500 -19.83 20.99 15.49
C LYS A 500 -20.66 22.06 14.78
N GLY A 501 -21.52 22.71 15.55
CA GLY A 501 -22.35 23.81 15.12
C GLY A 501 -21.56 25.12 14.98
N SER A 502 -22.31 26.17 14.69
CA SER A 502 -21.80 27.48 14.34
C SER A 502 -21.99 28.48 15.49
N THR A 503 -21.85 29.79 15.22
CA THR A 503 -22.26 30.83 16.18
C THR A 503 -23.74 31.22 16.02
N ASN A 504 -24.43 30.60 15.06
CA ASN A 504 -25.84 30.71 14.76
C ASN A 504 -26.59 29.49 15.28
N LYS A 505 -27.93 29.47 15.11
CA LYS A 505 -28.74 28.37 15.62
C LYS A 505 -28.43 27.07 14.86
N ASP A 506 -28.21 26.00 15.60
CA ASP A 506 -27.99 24.65 15.06
C ASP A 506 -29.06 23.67 15.58
N SER A 507 -29.81 23.05 14.65
CA SER A 507 -30.87 22.08 14.95
C SER A 507 -30.50 20.68 14.46
N PHE A 508 -30.42 19.71 15.37
CA PHE A 508 -30.09 18.31 15.10
C PHE A 508 -31.34 17.42 15.16
N TYR A 509 -31.81 16.97 14.00
CA TYR A 509 -32.97 16.06 13.88
C TYR A 509 -32.52 14.63 13.65
N PHE A 510 -32.96 13.73 14.54
CA PHE A 510 -32.63 12.31 14.46
C PHE A 510 -33.79 11.50 13.89
N GLU A 511 -33.61 10.93 12.70
CA GLU A 511 -34.55 9.98 12.10
C GLU A 511 -34.49 8.60 12.78
N LYS A 512 -35.39 7.69 12.40
CA LYS A 512 -35.67 6.40 13.08
C LYS A 512 -34.47 5.53 13.47
N GLU A 513 -33.37 5.60 12.72
CA GLU A 513 -32.16 4.77 12.92
C GLU A 513 -30.90 5.61 13.14
N ALA A 514 -31.04 6.93 13.23
CA ALA A 514 -29.95 7.87 13.30
C ALA A 514 -29.16 7.74 14.60
N LYS A 515 -27.83 7.73 14.51
CA LYS A 515 -26.92 7.71 15.66
C LYS A 515 -25.65 8.47 15.36
N ILE A 516 -25.13 9.19 16.34
CA ILE A 516 -23.79 9.77 16.30
C ILE A 516 -22.96 9.09 17.38
N SER A 517 -21.78 8.57 17.02
CA SER A 517 -20.94 7.81 17.95
C SER A 517 -19.99 8.68 18.78
N GLY A 518 -19.69 9.89 18.34
CA GLY A 518 -18.82 10.85 19.03
C GLY A 518 -19.60 11.99 19.69
N LYS A 519 -19.00 13.18 19.69
CA LYS A 519 -19.50 14.37 20.38
C LYS A 519 -20.38 15.23 19.48
N ILE A 520 -21.40 15.87 20.06
CA ILE A 520 -22.17 16.92 19.39
C ILE A 520 -21.99 18.22 20.16
N ASP A 521 -21.42 19.21 19.50
CA ASP A 521 -21.27 20.58 19.99
C ASP A 521 -22.20 21.46 19.15
N GLY A 522 -23.21 22.08 19.74
CA GLY A 522 -24.11 23.00 19.04
C GLY A 522 -23.43 24.32 18.62
N GLY A 523 -22.20 24.58 19.08
CA GLY A 523 -21.50 25.83 18.88
C GLY A 523 -22.07 26.97 19.73
N LEU A 524 -21.59 28.19 19.53
CA LEU A 524 -21.96 29.34 20.38
C LEU A 524 -23.34 29.94 20.05
N GLY A 525 -24.08 29.31 19.15
CA GLY A 525 -25.47 29.64 18.83
C GLY A 525 -26.39 29.61 20.05
N LYS A 526 -27.40 30.46 20.03
CA LYS A 526 -28.53 30.34 20.95
C LYS A 526 -29.58 29.42 20.34
N ASP A 527 -30.39 28.81 21.22
CA ASP A 527 -31.53 27.97 20.83
C ASP A 527 -31.14 26.74 20.00
N ASN A 528 -29.99 26.15 20.30
CA ASN A 528 -29.53 24.91 19.69
C ASN A 528 -30.39 23.74 20.18
N ILE A 529 -30.96 22.99 19.24
CA ILE A 529 -31.96 21.95 19.54
C ILE A 529 -31.44 20.59 19.10
N MET A 530 -31.66 19.57 19.94
CA MET A 530 -31.54 18.17 19.57
C MET A 530 -32.90 17.49 19.68
N ASP A 531 -33.41 16.95 18.57
CA ASP A 531 -34.76 16.41 18.47
C ASP A 531 -34.75 14.94 18.03
N PHE A 532 -35.16 14.07 18.96
CA PHE A 532 -35.32 12.64 18.76
C PHE A 532 -36.77 12.20 18.55
N SER A 533 -37.73 13.11 18.36
CA SER A 533 -39.18 12.79 18.27
C SER A 533 -39.57 11.77 17.20
N LYS A 534 -38.70 11.54 16.20
CA LYS A 534 -38.88 10.53 15.16
C LYS A 534 -38.26 9.17 15.50
N GLN A 535 -37.46 9.06 16.55
CA GLN A 535 -36.90 7.81 17.03
C GLN A 535 -38.00 6.87 17.52
N ILE A 536 -37.86 5.60 17.13
CA ILE A 536 -38.79 4.53 17.47
C ILE A 536 -38.18 3.47 18.41
N ALA A 537 -36.90 3.62 18.73
CA ALA A 537 -36.24 2.87 19.80
C ALA A 537 -36.04 3.80 21.00
N PRO A 538 -35.92 3.26 22.22
CA PRO A 538 -35.48 4.02 23.39
C PRO A 538 -34.17 4.77 23.12
N VAL A 539 -34.17 6.07 23.40
CA VAL A 539 -33.01 6.96 23.35
C VAL A 539 -32.32 6.90 24.71
N SER A 540 -31.02 6.63 24.72
CA SER A 540 -30.18 6.81 25.90
C SER A 540 -29.11 7.84 25.56
N LEU A 541 -29.23 9.02 26.16
CA LEU A 541 -28.40 10.17 25.86
C LEU A 541 -27.52 10.53 27.06
N ASP A 542 -26.22 10.64 26.83
CA ASP A 542 -25.23 11.02 27.83
C ASP A 542 -24.78 12.47 27.59
N LEU A 543 -25.10 13.36 28.53
CA LEU A 543 -24.78 14.79 28.43
C LEU A 543 -23.27 15.07 28.46
N ASN A 544 -22.41 14.13 28.86
CA ASN A 544 -20.96 14.28 28.74
C ASN A 544 -20.49 14.34 27.27
N ARG A 545 -21.33 13.89 26.33
CA ARG A 545 -21.05 13.90 24.89
C ARG A 545 -21.66 15.10 24.16
N ILE A 546 -22.32 16.00 24.90
CA ILE A 546 -23.11 17.10 24.36
C ILE A 546 -22.60 18.44 24.93
N GLU A 547 -22.32 19.39 24.05
CA GLU A 547 -21.94 20.75 24.40
C GLU A 547 -22.81 21.76 23.67
N ASN A 548 -23.09 22.88 24.32
CA ASN A 548 -23.80 24.03 23.76
C ASN A 548 -25.12 23.67 23.04
N VAL A 549 -25.90 22.74 23.61
CA VAL A 549 -27.25 22.43 23.15
C VAL A 549 -28.22 22.88 24.24
N SER A 550 -29.11 23.82 23.93
CA SER A 550 -30.01 24.40 24.93
C SER A 550 -31.27 23.57 25.14
N THR A 551 -31.69 22.77 24.15
CA THR A 551 -32.94 22.00 24.25
C THR A 551 -32.79 20.61 23.66
N ILE A 552 -33.27 19.60 24.37
CA ILE A 552 -33.25 18.20 23.95
C ILE A 552 -34.66 17.61 24.06
N ILE A 553 -35.15 17.03 22.97
CA ILE A 553 -36.48 16.42 22.88
C ILE A 553 -36.30 14.90 22.69
N GLY A 554 -36.88 14.11 23.57
CA GLY A 554 -36.93 12.65 23.53
C GLY A 554 -37.72 12.10 22.35
N GLY A 555 -37.59 10.80 22.14
CA GLY A 555 -38.36 9.99 21.20
C GLY A 555 -39.72 9.56 21.74
N LYS A 556 -40.22 8.44 21.18
CA LYS A 556 -41.59 7.95 21.45
C LYS A 556 -41.67 6.84 22.50
N ASN A 557 -40.54 6.30 22.92
CA ASN A 557 -40.49 5.20 23.89
C ASN A 557 -39.84 5.69 25.17
N THR A 558 -39.60 4.79 26.11
CA THR A 558 -38.97 5.12 27.39
C THR A 558 -37.52 5.54 27.21
N ASP A 559 -37.29 6.84 27.20
CA ASP A 559 -35.99 7.45 26.98
C ASP A 559 -35.26 7.70 28.30
N THR A 560 -33.94 7.76 28.23
CA THR A 560 -33.05 7.93 29.39
C THR A 560 -32.08 9.07 29.15
N LEU A 561 -32.15 10.11 29.96
CA LEU A 561 -31.15 11.18 29.98
C LEU A 561 -30.17 10.94 31.12
N ILE A 562 -28.88 10.95 30.81
CA ILE A 562 -27.79 10.76 31.77
C ILE A 562 -27.06 12.10 31.96
N GLY A 563 -26.96 12.54 33.20
CA GLY A 563 -26.29 13.77 33.61
C GLY A 563 -24.79 13.78 33.33
N ARG A 564 -24.21 14.98 33.36
CA ARG A 564 -22.75 15.14 33.28
C ARG A 564 -22.08 14.58 34.53
N ASP A 565 -20.81 14.20 34.43
CA ASP A 565 -20.01 13.69 35.56
C ASP A 565 -19.56 14.80 36.54
N GLU A 566 -20.49 15.68 36.88
CA GLU A 566 -20.36 16.81 37.79
C GLU A 566 -21.62 16.98 38.65
N ASN A 567 -21.60 17.92 39.59
CA ASN A 567 -22.78 18.17 40.41
C ASN A 567 -23.92 18.69 39.52
N ASN A 568 -25.02 17.94 39.42
CA ASN A 568 -26.17 18.35 38.62
C ASN A 568 -27.35 18.70 39.52
N ILE A 569 -28.09 19.72 39.09
CA ILE A 569 -29.40 20.07 39.65
C ILE A 569 -30.42 19.89 38.53
N TRP A 570 -31.33 18.95 38.73
CA TRP A 570 -32.42 18.62 37.84
C TRP A 570 -33.69 19.27 38.36
N LEU A 571 -34.21 20.27 37.65
CA LEU A 571 -35.45 20.95 38.00
C LEU A 571 -36.58 20.46 37.08
N PHE A 572 -37.53 19.71 37.64
CA PHE A 572 -38.69 19.24 36.88
C PHE A 572 -39.78 20.31 36.82
N SER A 573 -40.19 20.67 35.60
CA SER A 573 -41.20 21.69 35.33
C SER A 573 -42.56 21.07 34.97
N SER A 574 -42.56 19.87 34.39
CA SER A 574 -43.73 19.08 34.03
C SER A 574 -43.39 17.58 34.16
N PHE A 575 -44.31 16.69 33.75
CA PHE A 575 -43.99 15.27 33.63
C PHE A 575 -43.10 15.02 32.40
N ASN A 576 -41.97 14.33 32.62
CA ASN A 576 -40.94 14.01 31.64
C ASN A 576 -40.26 15.25 31.02
N GLU A 577 -40.37 16.41 31.68
CA GLU A 577 -39.78 17.66 31.21
C GLU A 577 -39.13 18.41 32.38
N GLY A 578 -38.05 19.11 32.08
CA GLY A 578 -37.33 19.87 33.08
C GLY A 578 -36.10 20.55 32.51
N HIS A 579 -35.26 21.01 33.44
CA HIS A 579 -34.03 21.71 33.16
C HIS A 579 -32.89 21.10 33.97
N VAL A 580 -31.74 20.90 33.34
CA VAL A 580 -30.51 20.47 34.01
C VAL A 580 -29.37 21.34 33.51
N GLN A 581 -28.77 22.09 34.42
CA GLN A 581 -27.64 22.99 34.14
C GLN A 581 -27.90 24.06 33.07
N ASP A 582 -27.54 23.79 31.81
CA ASP A 582 -27.68 24.67 30.65
C ASP A 582 -28.64 24.08 29.60
N VAL A 583 -29.32 22.98 29.92
CA VAL A 583 -30.11 22.18 28.97
C VAL A 583 -31.55 22.02 29.47
N ASP A 584 -32.51 22.42 28.64
CA ASP A 584 -33.92 22.01 28.78
C ASP A 584 -34.12 20.62 28.16
N PHE A 585 -34.77 19.71 28.88
CA PHE A 585 -35.12 18.39 28.37
C PHE A 585 -36.64 18.18 28.35
N ILE A 586 -37.13 17.53 27.29
CA ILE A 586 -38.55 17.25 27.06
C ILE A 586 -38.71 15.79 26.65
N GLY A 587 -39.69 15.07 27.21
CA GLY A 587 -40.00 13.70 26.82
C GLY A 587 -38.98 12.65 27.26
N PHE A 588 -38.35 12.81 28.43
CA PHE A 588 -37.47 11.79 29.01
C PHE A 588 -38.12 11.12 30.24
N GLU A 589 -38.45 9.83 30.12
CA GLU A 589 -39.12 9.05 31.17
C GLU A 589 -38.15 8.58 32.27
N ASN A 590 -36.89 8.33 31.93
CA ASN A 590 -35.86 7.94 32.88
C ASN A 590 -34.81 9.03 32.98
N ILE A 591 -34.36 9.30 34.20
CA ILE A 591 -33.24 10.20 34.46
C ILE A 591 -32.19 9.45 35.24
N LYS A 592 -30.94 9.60 34.82
CA LYS A 592 -29.79 9.06 35.53
C LYS A 592 -28.82 10.20 35.87
N GLY A 593 -28.43 10.30 37.13
CA GLY A 593 -27.38 11.19 37.58
C GLY A 593 -26.02 10.86 36.98
N GLY A 594 -25.07 11.75 37.20
CA GLY A 594 -23.68 11.58 36.79
C GLY A 594 -22.89 10.71 37.77
N LYS A 595 -21.57 10.91 37.77
CA LYS A 595 -20.70 10.38 38.82
C LYS A 595 -20.68 11.20 40.10
N GLN A 596 -20.97 12.50 40.06
CA GLN A 596 -20.96 13.34 41.27
C GLN A 596 -22.36 13.44 41.87
N SER A 597 -22.59 14.40 42.77
CA SER A 597 -23.85 14.49 43.51
C SER A 597 -24.96 15.09 42.65
N ASP A 598 -26.11 14.42 42.61
CA ASP A 598 -27.26 14.86 41.82
C ASP A 598 -28.45 15.24 42.72
N VAL A 599 -29.02 16.43 42.51
CA VAL A 599 -30.24 16.89 43.19
C VAL A 599 -31.40 16.92 42.20
N PHE A 600 -32.47 16.20 42.50
CA PHE A 600 -33.69 16.10 41.70
C PHE A 600 -34.80 16.91 42.37
N VAL A 601 -35.06 18.13 41.88
CA VAL A 601 -35.99 19.11 42.45
C VAL A 601 -37.35 19.05 41.74
N PHE A 602 -38.42 18.88 42.50
CA PHE A 602 -39.78 18.73 41.97
C PHE A 602 -40.68 19.91 42.33
N ARG A 603 -41.53 20.31 41.39
CA ARG A 603 -42.73 21.15 41.61
C ARG A 603 -44.01 20.30 41.58
N ASP A 604 -45.16 20.91 41.87
CA ASP A 604 -46.46 20.23 41.78
C ASP A 604 -46.71 19.68 40.36
N ASN A 605 -47.19 18.44 40.27
CA ASN A 605 -47.48 17.75 39.00
C ASN A 605 -46.28 17.64 38.03
N SER A 606 -45.06 17.62 38.56
CA SER A 606 -43.82 17.42 37.79
C SER A 606 -43.11 16.14 38.21
N GLY A 607 -42.23 15.62 37.37
CA GLY A 607 -41.43 14.43 37.66
C GLY A 607 -41.24 13.57 36.44
N VAL A 608 -41.05 12.27 36.63
CA VAL A 608 -40.80 11.34 35.52
C VAL A 608 -41.69 10.10 35.62
N SER A 609 -42.15 9.61 34.48
CA SER A 609 -42.98 8.41 34.40
C SER A 609 -42.17 7.11 34.37
N GLY A 610 -40.86 7.15 34.55
CA GLY A 610 -39.98 5.99 34.62
C GLY A 610 -39.14 5.99 35.92
N VAL A 611 -37.84 5.75 35.78
CA VAL A 611 -36.90 5.58 36.90
C VAL A 611 -36.01 6.82 37.07
N ILE A 612 -35.80 7.24 38.32
CA ILE A 612 -34.69 8.12 38.68
C ILE A 612 -33.57 7.30 39.33
N ASP A 613 -32.44 7.21 38.65
CA ASP A 613 -31.20 6.64 39.15
C ASP A 613 -30.26 7.78 39.55
N GLY A 614 -29.83 7.87 40.81
CA GLY A 614 -28.87 8.90 41.22
C GLY A 614 -27.48 8.77 40.57
N GLY A 615 -27.19 7.72 39.80
CA GLY A 615 -25.86 7.45 39.29
C GLY A 615 -25.02 6.62 40.26
N ASN A 616 -23.77 6.29 39.90
CA ASN A 616 -23.00 5.29 40.63
C ASN A 616 -21.52 5.67 40.83
N ASP A 617 -21.19 6.17 42.03
CA ASP A 617 -19.83 6.22 42.57
C ASP A 617 -19.75 5.79 44.07
N GLY A 618 -20.89 5.54 44.73
CA GLY A 618 -20.98 5.12 46.14
C GLY A 618 -20.61 6.17 47.20
N ILE A 619 -20.14 7.36 46.79
CA ILE A 619 -19.73 8.47 47.68
C ILE A 619 -20.50 9.76 47.43
N ALA A 620 -21.09 9.94 46.25
CA ALA A 620 -21.97 11.04 45.89
C ALA A 620 -23.26 11.02 46.72
N LEU A 621 -23.75 12.22 47.03
CA LEU A 621 -24.99 12.42 47.75
C LEU A 621 -26.10 12.79 46.77
N ASN A 622 -26.91 11.82 46.38
CA ASN A 622 -28.05 12.03 45.49
C ASN A 622 -29.33 12.26 46.28
N ILE A 623 -30.04 13.32 45.94
CA ILE A 623 -31.13 13.87 46.75
C ILE A 623 -32.38 14.04 45.90
N LEU A 624 -33.52 13.55 46.40
CA LEU A 624 -34.83 13.96 45.90
C LEU A 624 -35.32 15.16 46.72
N ASP A 625 -35.55 16.31 46.10
CA ASP A 625 -35.98 17.54 46.76
C ASP A 625 -37.41 17.92 46.36
N TYR A 626 -38.33 17.80 47.31
CA TYR A 626 -39.74 18.15 47.16
C TYR A 626 -40.11 19.47 47.86
N SER A 627 -39.12 20.28 48.26
CA SER A 627 -39.35 21.52 49.00
C SER A 627 -40.22 22.54 48.25
N LEU A 628 -40.26 22.48 46.91
CA LEU A 628 -41.07 23.35 46.05
C LEU A 628 -42.49 22.83 45.77
N CYS A 629 -42.86 21.63 46.26
CA CYS A 629 -44.21 21.12 46.12
C CYS A 629 -45.16 21.77 47.14
N THR A 630 -46.33 22.23 46.69
CA THR A 630 -47.36 22.84 47.54
C THR A 630 -48.52 21.87 47.84
N LYS A 631 -48.63 20.78 47.06
CA LYS A 631 -49.57 19.69 47.30
C LYS A 631 -48.93 18.54 48.10
N PRO A 632 -49.70 17.78 48.91
CA PRO A 632 -49.21 16.62 49.62
C PRO A 632 -48.70 15.58 48.64
N ILE A 633 -47.56 15.02 49.00
CA ILE A 633 -46.90 13.95 48.25
C ILE A 633 -47.14 12.66 49.01
N SER A 634 -47.72 11.65 48.38
CA SER A 634 -47.71 10.31 48.94
C SER A 634 -46.29 9.75 48.76
N ALA A 635 -45.60 9.50 49.87
CA ALA A 635 -44.33 8.78 49.88
C ALA A 635 -44.56 7.43 50.56
N ASP A 636 -44.32 6.34 49.86
CA ASP A 636 -44.23 5.03 50.48
C ASP A 636 -42.88 4.93 51.20
N ILE A 637 -42.95 5.04 52.52
CA ILE A 637 -41.81 5.08 53.44
C ILE A 637 -41.10 3.71 53.53
N TYR A 638 -41.68 2.65 52.95
CA TYR A 638 -41.12 1.29 52.93
C TYR A 638 -40.47 0.93 51.57
N SER A 639 -40.89 1.54 50.46
CA SER A 639 -40.28 1.37 49.13
C SER A 639 -39.41 2.55 48.67
N GLY A 640 -39.60 3.74 49.25
CA GLY A 640 -38.96 4.98 48.82
C GLY A 640 -39.64 5.64 47.60
N GLU A 641 -40.80 5.15 47.16
CA GLU A 641 -41.53 5.68 46.00
C GLU A 641 -42.39 6.89 46.40
N SER A 642 -42.22 8.01 45.70
CA SER A 642 -43.05 9.21 45.84
C SER A 642 -44.06 9.32 44.68
N ALA A 643 -45.14 10.10 44.86
CA ALA A 643 -46.18 10.28 43.84
C ALA A 643 -45.69 10.80 42.47
N ASN A 644 -44.49 11.39 42.41
CA ASN A 644 -43.97 12.08 41.22
C ASN A 644 -42.97 11.21 40.41
N THR A 645 -42.67 9.98 40.86
CA THR A 645 -41.75 9.05 40.18
C THR A 645 -42.23 7.61 40.33
N LEU A 646 -42.18 6.79 39.27
CA LEU A 646 -42.60 5.38 39.38
C LEU A 646 -41.60 4.49 40.14
N SER A 647 -40.30 4.79 40.11
CA SER A 647 -39.27 4.04 40.85
C SER A 647 -37.98 4.86 41.00
N THR A 648 -37.20 4.60 42.05
CA THR A 648 -35.90 5.27 42.28
C THR A 648 -34.79 4.29 42.70
N CYS A 649 -33.55 4.58 42.33
CA CYS A 649 -32.37 3.84 42.80
C CYS A 649 -31.16 4.77 42.98
N ASN A 650 -30.17 4.33 43.76
CA ASN A 650 -28.97 5.12 44.08
C ASN A 650 -29.25 6.52 44.67
N ILE A 651 -30.33 6.65 45.44
CA ILE A 651 -30.71 7.86 46.17
C ILE A 651 -30.34 7.70 47.65
N GLN A 652 -29.74 8.73 48.25
CA GLN A 652 -29.25 8.73 49.63
C GLN A 652 -30.09 9.61 50.56
N ALA A 653 -30.80 10.61 50.04
CA ALA A 653 -31.62 11.50 50.86
C ALA A 653 -32.87 12.00 50.14
N THR A 654 -33.84 12.44 50.94
CA THR A 654 -35.05 13.11 50.46
C THR A 654 -35.37 14.33 51.32
N VAL A 655 -35.64 15.47 50.69
CA VAL A 655 -36.10 16.71 51.32
C VAL A 655 -37.61 16.80 51.11
N LEU A 656 -38.36 16.97 52.20
CA LEU A 656 -39.82 17.10 52.16
C LEU A 656 -40.24 18.57 52.39
N PRO A 657 -41.42 19.00 51.88
CA PRO A 657 -41.94 20.35 52.15
C PRO A 657 -42.18 20.58 53.66
N ASN A 658 -42.12 21.84 54.10
CA ASN A 658 -42.17 22.24 55.52
C ASN A 658 -43.39 21.65 56.28
N PHE A 659 -43.15 20.62 57.10
CA PHE A 659 -44.17 20.00 57.95
C PHE A 659 -44.36 20.78 59.26
N LYS A 660 -45.60 21.16 59.58
CA LYS A 660 -46.02 21.39 60.97
C LYS A 660 -46.75 20.16 61.51
N SER A 661 -46.11 19.45 62.43
CA SER A 661 -46.66 18.30 63.15
C SER A 661 -47.97 18.65 63.87
N THR A 662 -49.02 17.84 63.68
CA THR A 662 -50.18 17.80 64.58
C THR A 662 -50.32 16.41 65.22
N LYS A 663 -49.84 16.34 66.47
CA LYS A 663 -50.09 15.35 67.53
C LYS A 663 -49.50 13.93 67.39
N LYS A 664 -49.05 13.42 68.54
CA LYS A 664 -47.94 12.48 68.73
C LYS A 664 -48.30 11.00 68.90
N ASN A 665 -49.57 10.60 68.72
CA ASN A 665 -50.00 9.23 69.01
C ASN A 665 -50.86 8.72 67.85
N HIS A 666 -50.77 7.42 67.54
CA HIS A 666 -51.35 6.69 66.41
C HIS A 666 -50.42 6.54 65.20
N MET A 667 -49.42 5.66 65.34
CA MET A 667 -48.73 5.03 64.21
C MET A 667 -49.29 3.62 64.01
N ALA A 668 -50.04 3.43 62.92
CA ALA A 668 -50.28 2.13 62.29
C ALA A 668 -50.66 2.34 60.80
N SER A 669 -49.82 1.80 59.91
CA SER A 669 -50.06 1.42 58.50
C SER A 669 -50.97 2.31 57.64
N GLY A 670 -50.35 3.09 56.74
CA GLY A 670 -51.00 3.81 55.64
C GLY A 670 -51.37 5.26 55.97
N LEU A 671 -50.59 6.23 55.46
CA LEU A 671 -50.86 7.65 55.62
C LEU A 671 -51.50 8.19 54.33
N GLU A 672 -52.83 8.25 54.25
CA GLU A 672 -53.54 9.16 53.35
C GLU A 672 -53.71 10.51 54.06
N ILE A 673 -53.20 11.59 53.47
CA ILE A 673 -53.34 12.96 53.99
C ILE A 673 -54.44 13.69 53.18
N PRO A 674 -55.63 13.96 53.74
CA PRO A 674 -56.67 14.68 53.02
C PRO A 674 -56.51 16.20 53.16
N LEU A 675 -56.41 16.89 52.02
CA LEU A 675 -56.44 18.35 51.91
C LEU A 675 -57.86 18.89 51.88
N LYS A 676 -58.30 19.55 52.95
CA LYS A 676 -59.23 20.68 52.79
C LYS A 676 -58.79 21.83 53.69
N GLN A 677 -58.67 22.99 53.05
CA GLN A 677 -58.49 24.34 53.59
C GLN A 677 -57.03 24.81 53.76
N THR A 678 -56.43 25.19 52.63
CA THR A 678 -55.32 26.15 52.59
C THR A 678 -55.84 27.51 52.12
N GLN A 679 -55.66 28.54 52.94
CA GLN A 679 -55.45 29.91 52.49
C GLN A 679 -54.10 30.30 53.08
N PHE A 680 -53.16 30.73 52.24
CA PHE A 680 -52.35 31.94 52.44
C PHE A 680 -51.52 32.21 51.19
N ASP A 681 -51.57 33.49 50.81
CA ASP A 681 -50.94 34.15 49.68
C ASP A 681 -49.40 34.24 49.79
N VAL A 682 -48.81 34.42 48.60
CA VAL A 682 -47.49 34.98 48.26
C VAL A 682 -46.29 34.02 48.29
N ASP A 683 -45.79 33.77 47.07
CA ASP A 683 -44.53 33.10 46.69
C ASP A 683 -43.34 33.48 47.57
N TYR A 684 -42.66 32.51 48.17
CA TYR A 684 -41.32 32.77 48.71
C TYR A 684 -40.48 31.48 48.86
N TYR A 685 -39.29 31.53 48.23
CA TYR A 685 -38.03 30.80 48.43
C TYR A 685 -37.64 29.68 47.44
N GLU A 686 -36.90 30.05 46.38
CA GLU A 686 -36.19 29.13 45.45
C GLU A 686 -34.65 29.02 45.67
N ASP A 687 -34.01 29.81 46.55
CA ASP A 687 -32.55 30.05 46.41
C ASP A 687 -31.60 29.37 47.43
N ASN A 688 -32.00 29.12 48.68
CA ASN A 688 -30.99 28.93 49.74
C ASN A 688 -30.36 27.52 49.80
N PHE A 689 -31.12 26.46 49.52
CA PHE A 689 -30.61 25.09 49.55
C PHE A 689 -29.80 24.77 48.28
N VAL A 690 -30.32 25.19 47.13
CA VAL A 690 -29.64 25.13 45.83
C VAL A 690 -28.31 25.91 45.87
N LYS A 691 -28.30 27.17 46.34
CA LYS A 691 -27.04 27.94 46.51
C LYS A 691 -26.09 27.32 47.54
N PHE A 692 -26.61 26.70 48.60
CA PHE A 692 -25.79 25.98 49.58
C PHE A 692 -25.10 24.76 48.94
N PHE A 693 -25.83 24.02 48.10
CA PHE A 693 -25.29 22.88 47.35
C PHE A 693 -24.25 23.32 46.32
N GLU A 694 -24.56 24.33 45.50
CA GLU A 694 -23.64 24.93 44.53
C GLU A 694 -22.35 25.46 45.16
N SER A 695 -22.43 26.01 46.39
CA SER A 695 -21.27 26.54 47.13
C SER A 695 -20.49 25.51 47.95
N SER A 696 -20.93 24.25 47.99
CA SER A 696 -20.34 23.19 48.81
C SER A 696 -19.76 22.06 47.94
N PRO A 697 -18.59 22.27 47.30
CA PRO A 697 -18.01 21.32 46.34
C PRO A 697 -17.59 19.98 46.94
N ASN A 698 -17.69 19.81 48.27
CA ASN A 698 -17.51 18.54 48.95
C ASN A 698 -18.35 18.55 50.24
N LEU A 699 -19.57 18.01 50.22
CA LEU A 699 -20.24 17.58 51.44
C LEU A 699 -19.48 16.37 52.02
N LYS A 700 -18.34 16.62 52.67
CA LYS A 700 -17.54 15.59 53.32
C LYS A 700 -18.35 14.96 54.46
N TYR A 701 -18.54 13.65 54.38
CA TYR A 701 -19.01 12.82 55.48
C TYR A 701 -18.01 12.89 56.64
N ASP A 702 -18.38 13.56 57.74
CA ASP A 702 -17.67 13.44 59.01
C ASP A 702 -18.43 12.45 59.91
N PHE A 703 -17.89 11.23 60.05
CA PHE A 703 -18.36 10.27 61.06
C PHE A 703 -17.74 10.64 62.42
N GLY A 704 -18.29 11.67 63.05
CA GLY A 704 -18.13 11.87 64.48
C GLY A 704 -18.66 10.65 65.23
N SER A 705 -17.78 9.98 65.96
CA SER A 705 -18.05 8.76 66.72
C SER A 705 -19.04 9.01 67.86
N GLU A 706 -20.35 8.99 67.60
CA GLU A 706 -21.35 8.78 68.64
C GLU A 706 -22.69 8.30 68.05
N LYS A 707 -23.24 7.24 68.66
CA LYS A 707 -24.46 6.53 68.25
C LYS A 707 -25.69 7.46 68.28
N PHE A 708 -26.06 8.02 67.13
CA PHE A 708 -27.41 8.58 66.92
C PHE A 708 -28.26 7.68 66.01
N ARG A 709 -29.48 7.37 66.50
CA ARG A 709 -30.57 6.79 65.71
C ARG A 709 -31.02 7.83 64.67
N PHE A 710 -31.03 7.44 63.39
CA PHE A 710 -31.58 8.16 62.22
C PHE A 710 -31.30 9.67 62.18
N PRO A 711 -30.19 10.14 61.57
CA PRO A 711 -29.96 11.57 61.44
C PRO A 711 -30.93 12.16 60.41
N ILE A 712 -31.84 13.01 60.91
CA ILE A 712 -32.43 14.13 60.18
C ILE A 712 -31.35 15.21 60.17
N TYR A 713 -30.86 15.67 59.00
CA TYR A 713 -30.08 16.90 59.00
C TYR A 713 -31.05 18.07 59.18
N VAL A 714 -30.91 18.79 60.28
CA VAL A 714 -31.57 20.07 60.52
C VAL A 714 -30.56 21.14 60.15
N THR A 715 -30.76 21.81 59.02
CA THR A 715 -30.11 23.10 58.80
C THR A 715 -31.03 24.18 59.36
N ASN A 716 -30.54 24.91 60.37
CA ASN A 716 -31.21 26.09 60.89
C ASN A 716 -30.90 27.26 59.96
N THR A 717 -31.82 27.55 59.04
CA THR A 717 -31.83 28.84 58.35
C THR A 717 -32.60 29.85 59.21
N LYS A 718 -32.40 31.16 58.97
CA LYS A 718 -33.12 32.25 59.66
C LYS A 718 -34.66 32.14 59.57
N ASN A 719 -35.19 31.26 58.73
CA ASN A 719 -36.62 31.12 58.43
C ASN A 719 -37.24 29.78 58.86
N GLY A 720 -36.51 28.95 59.63
CA GLY A 720 -37.03 27.69 60.19
C GLY A 720 -36.20 26.47 59.82
N PRO A 721 -36.42 25.32 60.50
CA PRO A 721 -35.69 24.09 60.25
C PRO A 721 -36.13 23.47 58.93
N ILE A 722 -35.18 23.25 58.00
CA ILE A 722 -35.38 22.35 56.86
C ILE A 722 -35.04 20.94 57.36
N TYR A 723 -35.97 20.00 57.17
CA TYR A 723 -35.81 18.60 57.57
C TYR A 723 -35.30 17.79 56.38
N VAL A 724 -34.02 17.41 56.39
CA VAL A 724 -33.45 16.48 55.40
C VAL A 724 -33.51 15.07 55.99
N TYR A 725 -34.26 14.18 55.35
CA TYR A 725 -34.37 12.79 55.78
C TYR A 725 -33.30 11.96 55.06
N ARG A 726 -32.47 11.23 55.81
CA ARG A 726 -31.63 10.18 55.24
C ARG A 726 -32.54 9.03 54.78
N ALA A 727 -32.59 8.80 53.48
CA ALA A 727 -33.13 7.55 52.97
C ALA A 727 -32.07 6.47 53.25
N SER A 728 -32.34 5.58 54.19
CA SER A 728 -31.47 4.43 54.45
C SER A 728 -31.55 3.44 53.28
N SER A 729 -30.71 3.61 52.26
CA SER A 729 -30.46 2.68 51.15
C SER A 729 -29.50 1.53 51.57
N PRO A 730 -29.37 0.34 50.93
CA PRO A 730 -30.08 -0.28 49.80
C PRO A 730 -30.66 -1.69 50.13
N PHE A 731 -31.40 -2.31 49.21
CA PHE A 731 -31.74 -3.75 49.29
C PHE A 731 -30.48 -4.63 49.20
N VAL A 732 -30.16 -5.37 50.26
CA VAL A 732 -29.42 -6.64 50.20
C VAL A 732 -30.22 -7.66 51.03
N ILE A 733 -30.93 -8.57 50.37
CA ILE A 733 -31.32 -9.83 51.01
C ILE A 733 -30.13 -10.78 50.85
N THR A 734 -29.34 -10.95 51.91
CA THR A 734 -28.47 -12.15 52.06
C THR A 734 -28.68 -12.80 53.42
N ASN A 735 -29.45 -13.87 53.38
CA ASN A 735 -29.43 -15.11 54.18
C ASN A 735 -29.06 -15.04 55.67
N ARG A 736 -29.98 -14.52 56.51
CA ARG A 736 -30.12 -15.01 57.90
C ARG A 736 -31.51 -14.83 58.49
N THR A 737 -32.56 -15.20 57.75
CA THR A 737 -33.89 -15.40 58.35
C THR A 737 -34.75 -16.38 57.55
N ALA A 738 -34.26 -17.61 57.41
CA ALA A 738 -35.14 -18.76 57.55
C ALA A 738 -34.76 -19.43 58.87
N LYS A 739 -35.76 -19.67 59.74
CA LYS A 739 -35.69 -20.38 61.03
C LYS A 739 -35.07 -19.61 62.21
N ALA A 740 -35.90 -18.85 62.92
CA ALA A 740 -35.95 -18.83 64.39
C ALA A 740 -37.05 -17.89 64.92
N ILE A 741 -38.32 -18.20 64.66
CA ILE A 741 -39.36 -17.98 65.67
C ILE A 741 -39.83 -19.37 66.05
N TYR A 742 -39.05 -20.01 66.93
CA TYR A 742 -39.30 -21.19 67.76
C TYR A 742 -37.92 -21.44 68.39
N ILE A 743 -37.66 -21.10 69.66
CA ILE A 743 -38.24 -21.75 70.84
C ILE A 743 -38.12 -20.80 72.06
N ASN A 744 -39.16 -20.85 72.90
CA ASN A 744 -39.33 -20.33 74.27
C ASN A 744 -39.84 -18.89 74.46
N SER A 745 -41.12 -18.69 74.11
CA SER A 745 -42.05 -18.18 75.12
C SER A 745 -42.46 -19.35 76.03
N THR A 746 -42.02 -19.32 77.28
CA THR A 746 -42.40 -20.26 78.33
C THR A 746 -43.89 -20.14 78.69
N LEU A 747 -44.58 -21.30 78.77
CA LEU A 747 -45.80 -21.62 79.54
C LEU A 747 -47.21 -21.14 79.06
N SER A 748 -47.97 -22.12 78.52
CA SER A 748 -49.36 -22.54 78.85
C SER A 748 -50.59 -21.67 78.45
N PRO A 749 -51.83 -22.22 78.36
CA PRO A 749 -52.36 -23.41 77.66
C PRO A 749 -53.70 -23.11 76.87
N TYR A 750 -54.35 -24.15 76.31
CA TYR A 750 -55.71 -24.23 75.72
C TYR A 750 -55.92 -23.67 74.30
N LEU A 751 -56.08 -24.51 73.26
CA LEU A 751 -57.22 -25.35 72.86
C LEU A 751 -58.24 -24.61 71.97
N ALA A 752 -58.64 -25.35 70.94
CA ALA A 752 -59.86 -25.23 70.14
C ALA A 752 -59.89 -24.10 69.09
N ASP A 753 -60.48 -24.27 67.92
CA ASP A 753 -61.02 -25.43 67.21
C ASP A 753 -61.53 -24.88 65.87
N ASN A 754 -61.34 -25.66 64.82
CA ASN A 754 -62.29 -25.86 63.73
C ASN A 754 -62.71 -24.75 62.73
N ARG A 755 -62.91 -25.31 61.52
CA ARG A 755 -63.83 -24.96 60.43
C ARG A 755 -63.27 -23.96 59.40
N VAL A 756 -62.87 -24.41 58.19
CA VAL A 756 -63.60 -25.11 57.11
C VAL A 756 -64.60 -24.19 56.41
N ALA A 757 -64.61 -24.35 55.08
CA ALA A 757 -65.60 -23.92 54.08
C ALA A 757 -65.27 -22.56 53.45
N ASP A 758 -64.81 -22.54 52.20
CA ASP A 758 -65.60 -22.69 50.95
C ASP A 758 -65.81 -21.29 50.38
N ALA A 759 -65.91 -21.01 49.09
CA ALA A 759 -65.66 -21.74 47.87
C ALA A 759 -65.77 -20.70 46.73
N TRP A 760 -64.84 -20.73 45.79
CA TRP A 760 -65.03 -20.77 44.33
C TRP A 760 -65.79 -19.64 43.63
N VAL A 761 -65.22 -19.13 42.52
CA VAL A 761 -65.67 -19.24 41.10
C VAL A 761 -64.54 -18.71 40.20
N ARG A 762 -63.65 -19.55 39.62
CA ARG A 762 -63.63 -20.13 38.24
C ARG A 762 -63.73 -19.09 37.08
N MET A 763 -62.65 -18.78 36.37
CA MET A 763 -61.97 -19.48 35.24
C MET A 763 -62.73 -19.51 33.89
N LYS A 764 -62.07 -19.01 32.83
CA LYS A 764 -61.99 -19.57 31.45
C LYS A 764 -60.84 -18.85 30.70
N ASN A 765 -59.64 -19.43 30.56
CA ASN A 765 -59.15 -20.40 29.56
C ASN A 765 -59.26 -19.98 28.08
N ASN A 766 -58.10 -19.87 27.41
CA ASN A 766 -57.84 -20.63 26.19
C ASN A 766 -56.33 -20.91 26.01
N LEU A 767 -56.02 -22.20 25.89
CA LEU A 767 -54.73 -22.85 25.67
C LEU A 767 -54.34 -22.85 24.19
N LEU A 768 -53.04 -23.01 23.92
CA LEU A 768 -52.53 -24.04 23.00
C LEU A 768 -51.12 -24.47 23.43
N THR A 769 -50.95 -25.79 23.49
CA THR A 769 -49.89 -26.64 24.07
C THR A 769 -48.59 -26.65 23.22
N THR A 770 -47.42 -27.21 23.57
CA THR A 770 -47.07 -28.43 24.34
C THR A 770 -45.54 -28.47 24.53
N ILE A 771 -45.00 -28.80 25.71
CA ILE A 771 -43.83 -29.72 25.86
C ILE A 771 -43.96 -30.39 27.24
N ASN A 772 -43.92 -31.74 27.26
CA ASN A 772 -44.07 -32.57 28.45
C ASN A 772 -42.80 -33.41 28.68
N ASN A 773 -42.36 -33.43 29.95
CA ASN A 773 -41.58 -34.44 30.69
C ASN A 773 -40.17 -34.83 30.18
N GLN A 774 -39.12 -34.80 31.00
CA GLN A 774 -38.85 -35.72 32.13
C GLN A 774 -37.64 -35.18 32.93
N LYS A 775 -37.75 -34.98 34.27
CA LYS A 775 -37.12 -35.79 35.36
C LYS A 775 -35.58 -35.84 35.29
N LEU A 776 -34.76 -35.62 36.32
CA LEU A 776 -34.90 -35.81 37.77
C LEU A 776 -33.66 -35.24 38.51
N ALA A 777 -33.87 -34.78 39.75
CA ALA A 777 -33.02 -34.80 40.95
C ALA A 777 -31.85 -35.85 41.01
N ILE A 778 -30.75 -35.76 41.80
CA ILE A 778 -30.22 -34.90 42.91
C ILE A 778 -28.77 -35.39 43.28
N ARG A 779 -27.97 -34.51 43.93
CA ARG A 779 -26.87 -34.71 44.96
C ARG A 779 -25.36 -34.76 44.59
N GLY A 780 -24.59 -33.89 45.27
CA GLY A 780 -23.16 -34.05 45.60
C GLY A 780 -22.52 -32.79 46.22
N ASN A 781 -21.70 -32.94 47.28
CA ASN A 781 -21.29 -31.93 48.29
C ASN A 781 -20.09 -30.99 47.93
N LEU A 782 -19.98 -29.93 48.76
CA LEU A 782 -18.89 -28.97 49.00
C LEU A 782 -17.49 -29.57 49.24
N ASP A 783 -16.46 -28.76 48.94
CA ASP A 783 -15.28 -28.59 49.82
C ASP A 783 -14.74 -27.14 49.78
N GLN A 784 -14.32 -26.65 50.95
CA GLN A 784 -13.76 -25.33 51.24
C GLN A 784 -12.30 -25.22 50.78
N ILE A 785 -11.85 -24.04 50.35
CA ILE A 785 -10.46 -23.60 50.59
C ILE A 785 -10.40 -22.09 50.85
N HIS A 786 -9.69 -21.73 51.93
CA HIS A 786 -9.24 -20.41 52.32
C HIS A 786 -8.31 -19.76 51.28
N ALA A 787 -8.35 -18.43 51.15
CA ALA A 787 -7.14 -17.65 50.85
C ALA A 787 -7.25 -16.24 51.45
N VAL A 788 -6.19 -15.86 52.14
CA VAL A 788 -5.95 -14.64 52.90
C VAL A 788 -5.53 -13.52 51.93
N TYR A 789 -5.98 -12.29 52.16
CA TYR A 789 -5.45 -11.09 51.48
C TYR A 789 -4.33 -10.48 52.31
N GLU A 790 -3.14 -10.38 51.71
CA GLU A 790 -2.12 -9.41 52.12
C GLU A 790 -2.11 -8.24 51.11
N ARG A 791 -1.70 -7.08 51.63
CA ARG A 791 -1.87 -5.73 51.09
C ARG A 791 -0.48 -5.17 50.79
N GLU A 792 -0.26 -4.54 49.64
CA GLU A 792 0.72 -3.45 49.40
C GLU A 792 0.18 -2.61 48.21
N GLU A 793 0.03 -1.28 48.23
CA GLU A 793 0.95 -0.13 48.37
C GLU A 793 1.93 0.07 47.19
N SER A 794 1.76 1.22 46.49
CA SER A 794 2.53 1.76 45.34
C SER A 794 2.40 0.98 44.01
N GLY A 795 2.24 1.53 42.80
CA GLY A 795 2.45 2.85 42.20
C GLY A 795 3.06 2.61 40.80
N PHE A 796 2.35 2.95 39.70
CA PHE A 796 2.75 3.05 38.26
C PHE A 796 3.64 1.91 37.65
N ASP A 797 3.33 1.24 36.53
CA ASP A 797 3.28 1.71 35.14
C ASP A 797 2.90 0.55 34.19
N GLN A 798 2.47 0.87 32.96
CA GLN A 798 2.04 -0.05 31.87
C GLN A 798 3.22 -0.90 31.28
N PRO A 799 3.14 -1.69 30.16
CA PRO A 799 2.07 -1.97 29.18
C PRO A 799 2.01 -3.44 28.66
N ASN A 800 1.14 -3.69 27.66
CA ASN A 800 1.13 -4.81 26.72
C ASN A 800 0.58 -6.17 27.18
N VAL A 801 -0.63 -6.51 26.70
CA VAL A 801 -0.93 -7.91 26.34
C VAL A 801 -1.47 -7.97 24.92
N ARG A 802 -0.60 -8.53 24.07
CA ARG A 802 -0.76 -8.91 22.67
C ARG A 802 -1.42 -10.29 22.63
N ILE A 803 -2.48 -10.44 21.84
CA ILE A 803 -3.08 -11.75 21.54
C ILE A 803 -2.41 -12.31 20.29
N VAL A 804 -1.84 -13.51 20.38
CA VAL A 804 -1.45 -14.34 19.23
C VAL A 804 -1.94 -15.78 19.50
N PRO A 805 -2.68 -16.41 18.59
CA PRO A 805 -3.13 -17.80 18.72
C PRO A 805 -2.12 -18.76 18.07
N GLN A 806 -1.82 -19.88 18.71
CA GLN A 806 -1.22 -21.04 18.02
C GLN A 806 -1.69 -22.39 18.58
N ASN A 807 -2.39 -23.10 17.69
CA ASN A 807 -2.22 -24.51 17.30
C ASN A 807 -1.65 -25.50 18.32
N ILE A 808 -2.52 -26.43 18.71
CA ILE A 808 -2.18 -27.68 19.38
C ILE A 808 -1.69 -28.68 18.32
N LYS A 809 -0.46 -29.18 18.50
CA LYS A 809 0.10 -30.31 17.75
C LYS A 809 -0.40 -31.64 18.30
N ASP A 810 -0.63 -32.55 17.36
CA ASP A 810 -0.84 -33.99 17.51
C ASP A 810 0.08 -34.66 18.54
N LYS A 811 -0.49 -35.63 19.26
CA LYS A 811 0.16 -36.94 19.46
C LYS A 811 -0.89 -38.04 19.65
N SER A 812 -0.85 -38.97 18.72
CA SER A 812 -1.50 -40.29 18.71
C SER A 812 -1.03 -41.19 19.87
N ILE A 813 -1.89 -42.10 20.36
CA ILE A 813 -1.74 -43.57 20.29
C ILE A 813 -2.91 -44.29 20.99
N LYS A 814 -3.18 -45.50 20.47
CA LYS A 814 -4.31 -46.42 20.60
C LYS A 814 -4.46 -47.13 21.97
N GLN A 815 -5.69 -47.64 22.14
CA GLN A 815 -6.13 -48.93 22.73
C GLN A 815 -6.47 -49.06 24.25
N ARG A 816 -7.80 -49.10 24.50
CA ARG A 816 -8.67 -50.05 25.27
C ARG A 816 -8.08 -50.89 26.44
N PRO A 817 -8.92 -51.44 27.36
CA PRO A 817 -10.12 -50.94 28.06
C PRO A 817 -10.04 -51.13 29.61
N ARG A 818 -11.01 -50.56 30.35
CA ARG A 818 -11.41 -50.72 31.79
C ARG A 818 -10.76 -51.87 32.60
N PRO A 819 -10.51 -51.78 33.93
CA PRO A 819 -11.44 -51.22 34.94
C PRO A 819 -10.83 -50.61 36.23
N LEU A 820 -11.73 -49.99 37.02
CA LEU A 820 -11.80 -49.89 38.48
C LEU A 820 -10.54 -49.72 39.38
N HIS A 821 -10.74 -48.79 40.33
CA HIS A 821 -10.49 -48.85 41.78
C HIS A 821 -9.30 -48.07 42.39
N TYR A 822 -9.73 -47.25 43.37
CA TYR A 822 -9.09 -46.81 44.62
C TYR A 822 -7.89 -45.85 44.60
N TYR A 823 -8.15 -44.66 45.15
CA TYR A 823 -7.40 -43.95 46.21
C TYR A 823 -5.91 -44.25 46.38
N SER A 824 -5.09 -43.21 46.31
CA SER A 824 -4.45 -42.52 47.46
C SER A 824 -3.37 -41.60 46.90
N LYS A 825 -3.48 -40.28 47.15
CA LYS A 825 -2.64 -39.55 48.12
C LYS A 825 -1.16 -39.98 48.07
N ASN A 826 -0.31 -39.13 47.52
CA ASN A 826 0.24 -38.00 48.27
C ASN A 826 0.45 -36.80 47.36
#